data_AF-A0A969BC17-F1
#
_entry.id   AF-A0A969BC17-F1
#
_cell.length_a   1.000
_cell.length_b   1.000
_cell.length_c   1.000
_cell.angle_alpha   90.00
_cell.angle_beta   90.00
_cell.angle_gamma   90.00
#
_symmetry.space_group_name_H-M   'P 1'
#
loop_
_entity.id
_entity.type
_entity.pdbx_description
1 polymer ?
#
loop_
_entity_poly.entity_id
_entity_poly.type
_entity_poly.pdbx_seq_one_letter_code
_entity_poly.pdbx_strand_id
1 'polypeptide(L)'
;MTAKAIMRVGKLKSLGSVGGSEKHTARLQDTPNADPYKENIRLIGSDDDPELEKIVLYKISDNTKHKPRKDAVLCSEIFLSASPEYFRPHNPSEAGEWDDSLMWNFANASKKWLQDNFGDKCVRAELHLDESTPHIHAYIVPLNDKTKQLSHKAMFGGDGRQASIKLSKFQDSYAKALAPLGIERGVKGSQATHTKVKEYYEAVNKEPLTLELDRLAPKQGETAQQLFERIKNDPAIQSVNHQLADRSRMIGLEKRASRSAGASEKLRSSLENRVQELEEENFYWKQEADKLRDLPLEDVAWHLGLDKADKGENRWKGLGQVININGSKWYDFTAEKGGGGAIDLVMHVALCNFRQSLAWLCDRFGEEGMLRASRAKVEEQASKIVATEPAPQFISPVEDSSKWLHVKNYLTNLRGLPENFVDGLHSKGWVYADDRQNAVFTMRELPASKHEPKMDVERYSRSERLPPSPSVSIEVNTGMESSLSTGATSQDYETNGAFLRGTRGEDNTFMGYALLSKRTEGWFYFHFGGKATDEVEKVVICKSAIDAISCAALSLAASSSMPETRTMFLAVDSLKSLPLDFLKDITNITVACDNDDTGRSTAQAIKELLPQTTVKQPKTSDWNTELLEYHRQGRMGLKEAEKKKNRGLER
;
A
#
# COMPACT_ATOMS: atom_id res chain seq x y z
N MET A 1 2.06 42.65 -24.26
CA MET A 1 1.34 41.36 -24.18
C MET A 1 2.36 40.26 -24.42
N THR A 2 2.35 39.17 -23.66
CA THR A 2 3.27 38.05 -23.91
C THR A 2 2.76 37.18 -25.05
N ALA A 3 3.61 36.93 -26.04
CA ALA A 3 3.28 36.09 -27.18
C ALA A 3 3.02 34.65 -26.76
N LYS A 4 2.07 33.98 -27.41
CA LYS A 4 1.66 32.60 -27.10
C LYS A 4 1.94 31.65 -28.25
N ALA A 5 2.40 30.45 -27.91
CA ALA A 5 2.59 29.35 -28.84
C ALA A 5 1.23 28.77 -29.26
N ILE A 6 1.03 28.57 -30.56
CA ILE A 6 -0.18 28.00 -31.15
C ILE A 6 0.20 26.68 -31.82
N MET A 7 -0.35 25.57 -31.33
CA MET A 7 -0.16 24.24 -31.89
C MET A 7 -1.50 23.51 -31.97
N ARG A 8 -1.84 22.98 -33.13
CA ARG A 8 -3.06 22.17 -33.34
C ARG A 8 -2.76 20.95 -34.18
N VAL A 9 -3.54 19.89 -33.99
CA VAL A 9 -3.40 18.64 -34.75
C VAL A 9 -4.73 18.31 -35.42
N GLY A 10 -4.73 18.25 -36.75
CA GLY A 10 -5.82 17.79 -37.60
C GLY A 10 -5.65 16.32 -38.03
N LYS A 11 -6.76 15.63 -38.30
CA LYS A 11 -6.77 14.23 -38.75
C LYS A 11 -7.15 14.16 -40.23
N LEU A 12 -6.27 13.63 -41.07
CA LEU A 12 -6.52 13.39 -42.50
C LEU A 12 -6.74 11.89 -42.73
N LYS A 13 -8.00 11.51 -43.01
CA LYS A 13 -8.46 10.11 -43.08
C LYS A 13 -8.56 9.54 -44.50
N SER A 14 -8.42 10.39 -45.51
CA SER A 14 -8.52 9.99 -46.92
C SER A 14 -7.42 10.64 -47.74
N LEU A 15 -7.03 10.03 -48.86
CA LEU A 15 -6.07 10.65 -49.79
C LEU A 15 -6.60 11.98 -50.30
N GLY A 16 -7.88 12.07 -50.66
CA GLY A 16 -8.50 13.34 -51.05
C GLY A 16 -8.45 14.42 -49.97
N SER A 17 -8.48 14.08 -48.68
CA SER A 17 -8.23 15.07 -47.60
C SER A 17 -6.75 15.46 -47.46
N VAL A 18 -5.83 14.56 -47.81
CA VAL A 18 -4.38 14.85 -47.86
C VAL A 18 -4.06 15.76 -49.04
N GLY A 19 -4.50 15.41 -50.26
CA GLY A 19 -4.34 16.25 -51.44
C GLY A 19 -5.14 17.54 -51.38
N GLY A 20 -6.32 17.55 -50.75
CA GLY A 20 -7.09 18.78 -50.51
C GLY A 20 -6.35 19.76 -49.58
N SER A 21 -5.74 19.24 -48.50
CA SER A 21 -4.87 20.04 -47.61
C SER A 21 -3.65 20.55 -48.35
N GLU A 22 -2.98 19.67 -49.12
CA GLU A 22 -1.85 20.04 -49.96
C GLU A 22 -2.21 21.10 -50.99
N LYS A 23 -3.32 20.98 -51.71
CA LYS A 23 -3.74 21.97 -52.72
C LYS A 23 -3.98 23.36 -52.12
N HIS A 24 -4.48 23.41 -50.88
CA HIS A 24 -4.60 24.66 -50.14
C HIS A 24 -3.24 25.23 -49.70
N THR A 25 -2.30 24.34 -49.34
CA THR A 25 -0.96 24.68 -48.81
C THR A 25 0.02 25.07 -49.93
N ALA A 26 -0.04 24.38 -51.07
CA ALA A 26 0.76 24.59 -52.28
C ALA A 26 0.07 25.54 -53.29
N ARG A 27 -1.03 26.19 -52.89
CA ARG A 27 -1.77 27.21 -53.68
C ARG A 27 -2.21 26.76 -55.08
N LEU A 28 -2.56 25.49 -55.24
CA LEU A 28 -3.15 24.92 -56.46
C LEU A 28 -4.66 25.22 -56.60
N GLN A 29 -5.23 25.96 -55.64
CA GLN A 29 -6.61 26.43 -55.61
C GLN A 29 -6.63 27.90 -55.15
N ASP A 30 -7.51 28.71 -55.75
CA ASP A 30 -7.67 30.13 -55.42
C ASP A 30 -8.05 30.32 -53.94
N THR A 31 -7.29 31.14 -53.22
CA THR A 31 -7.43 31.38 -51.77
C THR A 31 -7.57 32.89 -51.52
N PRO A 32 -8.78 33.40 -51.23
CA PRO A 32 -9.07 34.84 -51.20
C PRO A 32 -8.24 35.69 -50.21
N ASN A 33 -7.62 35.06 -49.22
CA ASN A 33 -6.87 35.73 -48.16
C ASN A 33 -5.33 35.61 -48.32
N ALA A 34 -4.86 34.98 -49.41
CA ALA A 34 -3.44 34.79 -49.67
C ALA A 34 -2.93 35.86 -50.65
N ASP A 35 -1.75 36.43 -50.36
CA ASP A 35 -1.04 37.35 -51.24
C ASP A 35 -0.30 36.56 -52.34
N PRO A 36 -0.69 36.68 -53.62
CA PRO A 36 -0.09 35.90 -54.71
C PRO A 36 1.37 36.27 -55.03
N TYR A 37 1.90 37.36 -54.45
CA TYR A 37 3.27 37.81 -54.66
C TYR A 37 4.25 37.32 -53.58
N LYS A 38 3.76 36.62 -52.55
CA LYS A 38 4.58 36.08 -51.46
C LYS A 38 4.75 34.57 -51.62
N GLU A 39 6.01 34.12 -51.58
CA GLU A 39 6.34 32.70 -51.73
C GLU A 39 6.43 32.00 -50.36
N ASN A 40 5.92 30.77 -50.32
CA ASN A 40 5.98 29.90 -49.15
C ASN A 40 7.28 29.10 -49.14
N ILE A 41 7.80 28.80 -47.95
CA ILE A 41 9.12 28.17 -47.78
C ILE A 41 8.96 26.72 -47.31
N ARG A 42 9.54 25.76 -48.03
CA ARG A 42 9.60 24.36 -47.59
C ARG A 42 10.70 24.16 -46.55
N LEU A 43 10.31 23.76 -45.34
CA LEU A 43 11.23 23.54 -44.22
C LEU A 43 11.72 22.08 -44.13
N ILE A 44 10.85 21.12 -44.43
CA ILE A 44 11.12 19.68 -44.44
C ILE A 44 10.52 19.10 -45.72
N GLY A 45 11.32 18.30 -46.45
CA GLY A 45 11.04 17.82 -47.80
C GLY A 45 11.93 18.50 -48.85
N SER A 46 11.92 18.00 -50.08
CA SER A 46 12.58 18.58 -51.26
C SER A 46 11.55 19.19 -52.20
N ASP A 47 11.87 20.25 -52.93
CA ASP A 47 10.95 20.84 -53.92
C ASP A 47 10.63 19.89 -55.08
N ASP A 48 11.55 18.95 -55.36
CA ASP A 48 11.39 17.89 -56.35
C ASP A 48 10.52 16.70 -55.86
N ASP A 49 10.06 16.75 -54.61
CA ASP A 49 9.26 15.65 -54.06
C ASP A 49 7.93 15.49 -54.82
N PRO A 50 7.44 14.24 -54.97
CA PRO A 50 6.13 14.00 -55.58
C PRO A 50 5.01 14.57 -54.71
N GLU A 51 3.78 14.59 -55.24
CA GLU A 51 2.57 14.98 -54.49
C GLU A 51 2.51 14.32 -53.11
N LEU A 52 2.07 15.07 -52.08
CA LEU A 52 2.04 14.64 -50.68
C LEU A 52 1.31 13.30 -50.51
N GLU A 53 0.25 13.08 -51.30
CA GLU A 53 -0.49 11.82 -51.33
C GLU A 53 0.43 10.63 -51.63
N LYS A 54 1.32 10.77 -52.61
CA LYS A 54 2.27 9.72 -53.02
C LYS A 54 3.35 9.52 -51.97
N ILE A 55 3.87 10.59 -51.37
CA ILE A 55 4.86 10.50 -50.28
C ILE A 55 4.27 9.73 -49.09
N VAL A 56 3.06 10.12 -48.66
CA VAL A 56 2.35 9.47 -47.54
C VAL A 56 2.09 8.00 -47.86
N LEU A 57 1.63 7.69 -49.08
CA LEU A 57 1.41 6.30 -49.50
C LEU A 57 2.70 5.47 -49.51
N TYR A 58 3.77 6.01 -50.09
CA TYR A 58 5.08 5.35 -50.12
C TYR A 58 5.56 5.05 -48.71
N LYS A 59 5.48 6.04 -47.80
CA LYS A 59 5.86 5.88 -46.39
C LYS A 59 5.06 4.78 -45.71
N ILE A 60 3.74 4.73 -45.95
CA ILE A 60 2.86 3.71 -45.40
C ILE A 60 3.22 2.33 -45.96
N SER A 61 3.38 2.20 -47.28
CA SER A 61 3.68 0.90 -47.91
C SER A 61 5.02 0.33 -47.48
N ASP A 62 6.03 1.19 -47.32
CA ASP A 62 7.37 0.78 -46.93
C ASP A 62 7.44 0.33 -45.45
N ASN A 63 6.58 0.91 -44.59
CA ASN A 63 6.68 0.72 -43.14
C ASN A 63 5.55 -0.11 -42.52
N THR A 64 4.51 -0.47 -43.28
CA THR A 64 3.38 -1.26 -42.77
C THR A 64 3.30 -2.64 -43.41
N LYS A 65 3.06 -3.67 -42.58
CA LYS A 65 2.95 -5.07 -43.04
C LYS A 65 1.60 -5.41 -43.68
N HIS A 66 0.56 -4.65 -43.33
CA HIS A 66 -0.81 -4.91 -43.74
C HIS A 66 -1.47 -3.62 -44.23
N LYS A 67 -2.42 -3.78 -45.16
CA LYS A 67 -3.22 -2.67 -45.66
C LYS A 67 -3.90 -1.92 -44.50
N PRO A 68 -3.79 -0.58 -44.42
CA PRO A 68 -4.48 0.19 -43.39
C PRO A 68 -6.01 -0.04 -43.40
N ARG A 69 -6.61 0.00 -42.20
CA ARG A 69 -8.07 0.00 -42.02
C ARG A 69 -8.72 1.17 -42.78
N LYS A 70 -9.95 0.98 -43.24
CA LYS A 70 -10.67 1.97 -44.08
C LYS A 70 -10.86 3.34 -43.43
N ASP A 71 -10.92 3.38 -42.10
CA ASP A 71 -11.08 4.59 -41.28
C ASP A 71 -9.78 4.99 -40.57
N ALA A 72 -8.64 4.49 -41.02
CA ALA A 72 -7.33 4.89 -40.52
C ALA A 72 -7.10 6.38 -40.77
N VAL A 73 -6.48 7.05 -39.80
CA VAL A 73 -5.86 8.35 -40.05
C VAL A 73 -4.57 8.10 -40.83
N LEU A 74 -4.56 8.48 -42.10
CA LEU A 74 -3.44 8.26 -43.01
C LEU A 74 -2.31 9.25 -42.73
N CYS A 75 -2.68 10.49 -42.45
CA CYS A 75 -1.75 11.58 -42.13
C CYS A 75 -2.36 12.47 -41.03
N SER A 76 -1.51 13.06 -40.20
CA SER A 76 -1.90 14.05 -39.19
C SER A 76 -1.25 15.37 -39.56
N GLU A 77 -2.05 16.41 -39.68
CA GLU A 77 -1.58 17.77 -39.98
C GLU A 77 -1.34 18.50 -38.65
N ILE A 78 -0.14 19.04 -38.46
CA ILE A 78 0.19 19.88 -37.33
C ILE A 78 0.29 21.33 -37.83
N PHE A 79 -0.59 22.18 -37.30
CA PHE A 79 -0.53 23.63 -37.49
C PHE A 79 0.30 24.24 -36.37
N LEU A 80 1.31 25.03 -36.73
CA LEU A 80 2.20 25.73 -35.81
C LEU A 80 2.22 27.23 -36.12
N SER A 81 2.05 28.08 -35.11
CA SER A 81 2.21 29.53 -35.23
C SER A 81 2.47 30.16 -33.85
N ALA A 82 2.65 31.47 -33.81
CA ALA A 82 2.72 32.26 -32.60
C ALA A 82 1.75 33.45 -32.70
N SER A 83 1.50 34.12 -31.56
CA SER A 83 0.66 35.32 -31.58
C SER A 83 1.29 36.44 -32.45
N PRO A 84 0.49 37.29 -33.14
CA PRO A 84 0.99 38.33 -34.03
C PRO A 84 2.01 39.28 -33.38
N GLU A 85 1.89 39.52 -32.08
CA GLU A 85 2.79 40.39 -31.31
C GLU A 85 4.25 39.89 -31.28
N TYR A 86 4.48 38.59 -31.51
CA TYR A 86 5.83 38.05 -31.67
C TYR A 86 6.45 38.46 -33.01
N PHE A 87 5.70 38.29 -34.11
CA PHE A 87 6.20 38.61 -35.44
C PHE A 87 6.24 40.11 -35.72
N ARG A 88 5.38 40.88 -35.03
CA ARG A 88 5.25 42.33 -35.15
C ARG A 88 5.24 42.99 -33.77
N PRO A 89 6.41 43.14 -33.12
CA PRO A 89 6.49 43.75 -31.80
C PRO A 89 6.08 45.23 -31.79
N HIS A 90 6.27 45.94 -32.91
CA HIS A 90 5.98 47.37 -33.04
C HIS A 90 4.56 47.69 -33.51
N ASN A 91 3.94 46.80 -34.31
CA ASN A 91 2.59 47.02 -34.84
C ASN A 91 1.81 45.70 -35.08
N PRO A 92 1.27 45.05 -34.03
CA PRO A 92 0.64 43.73 -34.16
C PRO A 92 -0.54 43.67 -35.13
N SER A 93 -1.23 44.79 -35.37
CA SER A 93 -2.43 44.89 -36.22
C SER A 93 -2.12 44.91 -37.72
N GLU A 94 -0.87 45.08 -38.13
CA GLU A 94 -0.45 45.19 -39.52
C GLU A 94 -0.33 43.81 -40.19
N ALA A 95 -1.47 43.24 -40.57
CA ALA A 95 -1.54 41.93 -41.22
C ALA A 95 -0.67 41.86 -42.48
N GLY A 96 0.07 40.77 -42.64
CA GLY A 96 0.95 40.54 -43.80
C GLY A 96 2.40 41.01 -43.62
N GLU A 97 2.72 41.80 -42.60
CA GLU A 97 4.11 42.19 -42.28
C GLU A 97 4.73 41.26 -41.22
N TRP A 98 6.05 41.22 -41.08
CA TRP A 98 6.75 40.55 -39.98
C TRP A 98 8.21 40.97 -39.91
N ASP A 99 8.86 40.74 -38.76
CA ASP A 99 10.31 40.81 -38.64
C ASP A 99 10.95 39.50 -39.13
N ASP A 100 11.79 39.58 -40.17
CA ASP A 100 12.44 38.43 -40.80
C ASP A 100 13.29 37.62 -39.81
N SER A 101 13.97 38.28 -38.87
CA SER A 101 14.82 37.60 -37.88
C SER A 101 13.99 36.77 -36.91
N LEU A 102 12.86 37.33 -36.44
CA LEU A 102 11.94 36.65 -35.54
C LEU A 102 11.21 35.51 -36.24
N MET A 103 10.83 35.72 -37.50
CA MET A 103 10.23 34.70 -38.37
C MET A 103 11.18 33.51 -38.56
N TRP A 104 12.44 33.74 -38.93
CA TRP A 104 13.43 32.66 -39.08
C TRP A 104 13.73 31.94 -37.76
N ASN A 105 13.81 32.67 -36.65
CA ASN A 105 13.99 32.05 -35.32
C ASN A 105 12.83 31.10 -34.98
N PHE A 106 11.59 31.53 -35.24
CA PHE A 106 10.40 30.69 -35.07
C PHE A 106 10.40 29.48 -35.99
N ALA A 107 10.73 29.67 -37.27
CA ALA A 107 10.78 28.61 -38.26
C ALA A 107 11.82 27.54 -37.90
N ASN A 108 13.02 27.96 -37.50
CA ASN A 108 14.11 27.07 -37.11
C ASN A 108 13.79 26.30 -35.82
N ALA A 109 13.24 26.97 -34.79
CA ALA A 109 12.84 26.30 -33.56
C ALA A 109 11.71 25.28 -33.80
N SER A 110 10.74 25.63 -34.66
CA SER A 110 9.63 24.75 -35.03
C SER A 110 10.10 23.55 -35.86
N LYS A 111 10.98 23.77 -36.85
CA LYS A 111 11.61 22.71 -37.64
C LYS A 111 12.37 21.72 -36.76
N LYS A 112 13.20 22.24 -35.84
CA LYS A 112 13.95 21.41 -34.88
C LYS A 112 13.01 20.59 -34.01
N TRP A 113 11.97 21.20 -33.47
CA TRP A 113 10.99 20.49 -32.65
C TRP A 113 10.28 19.37 -33.43
N LEU A 114 9.91 19.60 -34.69
CA LEU A 114 9.31 18.57 -35.56
C LEU A 114 10.28 17.40 -35.78
N GLN A 115 11.55 17.68 -36.03
CA GLN A 115 12.59 16.65 -36.20
C GLN A 115 12.83 15.85 -34.91
N ASP A 116 12.93 16.53 -33.76
CA ASP A 116 13.19 15.87 -32.47
C ASP A 116 12.02 14.97 -32.02
N ASN A 117 10.76 15.38 -32.30
CA ASN A 117 9.58 14.65 -31.81
C ASN A 117 9.05 13.60 -32.80
N PHE A 118 9.17 13.84 -34.11
CA PHE A 118 8.59 12.98 -35.14
C PHE A 118 9.63 12.40 -36.10
N GLY A 119 10.80 13.02 -36.23
CA GLY A 119 11.87 12.59 -37.11
C GLY A 119 11.37 12.33 -38.53
N ASP A 120 11.72 11.16 -39.05
CA ASP A 120 11.36 10.68 -40.39
C ASP A 120 9.86 10.39 -40.59
N LYS A 121 9.04 10.50 -39.53
CA LYS A 121 7.58 10.42 -39.63
C LYS A 121 6.97 11.74 -40.10
N CYS A 122 7.68 12.86 -39.95
CA CYS A 122 7.31 14.14 -40.53
C CYS A 122 7.77 14.17 -41.98
N VAL A 123 6.84 13.93 -42.91
CA VAL A 123 7.16 13.79 -44.33
C VAL A 123 7.32 15.12 -45.04
N ARG A 124 6.63 16.17 -44.56
CA ARG A 124 6.69 17.51 -45.16
C ARG A 124 6.36 18.58 -44.13
N ALA A 125 6.99 19.75 -44.22
CA ALA A 125 6.62 20.93 -43.48
C ALA A 125 6.83 22.20 -44.33
N GLU A 126 5.81 23.04 -44.41
CA GLU A 126 5.78 24.26 -45.23
C GLU A 126 5.44 25.47 -44.36
N LEU A 127 6.25 26.51 -44.46
CA LEU A 127 6.07 27.81 -43.82
C LEU A 127 5.32 28.73 -44.78
N HIS A 128 4.14 29.17 -44.37
CA HIS A 128 3.33 30.12 -45.10
C HIS A 128 3.61 31.55 -44.68
N LEU A 129 3.86 32.39 -45.66
CA LEU A 129 4.18 33.81 -45.53
C LEU A 129 3.19 34.71 -46.28
N ASP A 130 2.31 34.11 -47.07
CA ASP A 130 1.32 34.76 -47.91
C ASP A 130 -0.01 35.07 -47.18
N GLU A 131 -0.16 34.67 -45.91
CA GLU A 131 -1.34 34.96 -45.09
C GLU A 131 -1.08 36.01 -44.00
N SER A 132 -2.09 36.29 -43.17
CA SER A 132 -2.04 37.35 -42.17
C SER A 132 -1.01 37.15 -41.07
N THR A 133 -0.47 35.97 -40.81
CA THR A 133 0.60 35.73 -39.81
C THR A 133 1.41 34.51 -40.23
N PRO A 134 2.76 34.53 -40.12
CA PRO A 134 3.57 33.37 -40.42
C PRO A 134 3.13 32.11 -39.64
N HIS A 135 2.94 31.00 -40.35
CA HIS A 135 2.52 29.74 -39.75
C HIS A 135 3.02 28.55 -40.57
N ILE A 136 3.13 27.38 -39.93
CA ILE A 136 3.67 26.16 -40.54
C ILE A 136 2.60 25.08 -40.56
N HIS A 137 2.47 24.44 -41.71
CA HIS A 137 1.72 23.19 -41.88
C HIS A 137 2.71 22.04 -42.00
N ALA A 138 2.69 21.12 -41.02
CA ALA A 138 3.53 19.93 -41.01
C ALA A 138 2.68 18.65 -41.14
N TYR A 139 3.14 17.70 -41.93
CA TYR A 139 2.43 16.47 -42.27
C TYR A 139 3.15 15.26 -41.68
N ILE A 140 2.49 14.58 -40.74
CA ILE A 140 3.06 13.48 -39.95
C ILE A 140 2.29 12.19 -40.26
N VAL A 141 3.00 11.15 -40.69
CA VAL A 141 2.44 9.81 -40.85
C VAL A 141 2.49 9.08 -39.50
N PRO A 142 1.35 8.75 -38.87
CA PRO A 142 1.33 8.26 -37.50
C PRO A 142 1.70 6.77 -37.39
N LEU A 143 2.95 6.43 -37.68
CA LEU A 143 3.47 5.05 -37.64
C LEU A 143 3.86 4.63 -36.22
N ASN A 144 3.46 3.40 -35.85
CA ASN A 144 3.92 2.73 -34.65
C ASN A 144 5.02 1.71 -35.00
N ASP A 145 6.24 1.98 -34.51
CA ASP A 145 7.43 1.19 -34.87
C ASP A 145 7.37 -0.25 -34.35
N LYS A 146 6.66 -0.50 -33.23
CA LYS A 146 6.52 -1.84 -32.63
C LYS A 146 5.53 -2.70 -33.41
N THR A 147 4.37 -2.14 -33.76
CA THR A 147 3.30 -2.89 -34.42
C THR A 147 3.37 -2.83 -35.94
N LYS A 148 4.19 -1.93 -36.51
CA LYS A 148 4.30 -1.67 -37.95
C LYS A 148 2.93 -1.39 -38.58
N GLN A 149 2.13 -0.59 -37.89
CA GLN A 149 0.77 -0.18 -38.28
C GLN A 149 0.57 1.31 -38.02
N LEU A 150 -0.39 1.92 -38.73
CA LEU A 150 -0.82 3.29 -38.47
C LEU A 150 -1.63 3.37 -37.18
N SER A 151 -1.21 4.27 -36.29
CA SER A 151 -1.87 4.50 -35.02
C SER A 151 -1.73 5.96 -34.56
N HIS A 152 -2.63 6.82 -35.05
CA HIS A 152 -2.80 8.17 -34.52
C HIS A 152 -3.12 8.13 -33.01
N LYS A 153 -3.90 7.13 -32.56
CA LYS A 153 -4.22 6.95 -31.14
C LYS A 153 -2.98 6.71 -30.27
N ALA A 154 -2.02 5.93 -30.76
CA ALA A 154 -0.78 5.72 -30.03
C ALA A 154 0.07 6.99 -29.99
N MET A 155 0.12 7.74 -31.10
CA MET A 155 0.94 8.95 -31.21
C MET A 155 0.35 10.15 -30.46
N PHE A 156 -0.85 10.57 -30.82
CA PHE A 156 -1.49 11.80 -30.31
C PHE A 156 -2.56 11.54 -29.23
N GLY A 157 -2.86 10.27 -28.95
CA GLY A 157 -3.89 9.86 -27.99
C GLY A 157 -5.21 9.49 -28.66
N GLY A 158 -6.04 8.71 -27.96
CA GLY A 158 -7.30 8.16 -28.47
C GLY A 158 -8.43 9.18 -28.49
N ASP A 159 -9.51 8.85 -27.79
CA ASP A 159 -10.62 9.77 -27.58
C ASP A 159 -10.69 10.16 -26.09
N GLY A 160 -11.30 11.31 -25.80
CA GLY A 160 -11.51 11.80 -24.44
C GLY A 160 -10.21 12.13 -23.67
N ARG A 161 -10.13 11.68 -22.41
CA ARG A 161 -9.11 12.10 -21.44
C ARG A 161 -7.67 11.77 -21.87
N GLN A 162 -7.45 10.62 -22.52
CA GLN A 162 -6.12 10.21 -22.97
C GLN A 162 -5.57 11.12 -24.07
N ALA A 163 -6.42 11.57 -25.00
CA ALA A 163 -6.03 12.53 -26.04
C ALA A 163 -5.70 13.89 -25.43
N SER A 164 -6.55 14.37 -24.52
CA SER A 164 -6.31 15.64 -23.81
C SER A 164 -4.95 15.66 -23.10
N ILE A 165 -4.59 14.58 -22.39
CA ILE A 165 -3.30 14.48 -21.70
C ILE A 165 -2.13 14.49 -22.69
N LYS A 166 -2.18 13.68 -23.75
CA LYS A 166 -1.07 13.61 -24.73
C LYS A 166 -0.92 14.89 -25.54
N LEU A 167 -2.01 15.47 -26.03
CA LEU A 167 -1.98 16.74 -26.75
C LEU A 167 -1.51 17.88 -25.85
N SER A 168 -1.89 17.88 -24.56
CA SER A 168 -1.34 18.83 -23.59
C SER A 168 0.18 18.68 -23.46
N LYS A 169 0.70 17.46 -23.37
CA LYS A 169 2.15 17.21 -23.32
C LYS A 169 2.87 17.69 -24.57
N PHE A 170 2.27 17.55 -25.75
CA PHE A 170 2.83 18.11 -26.99
C PHE A 170 2.83 19.64 -26.98
N GLN A 171 1.76 20.29 -26.50
CA GLN A 171 1.75 21.74 -26.31
C GLN A 171 2.80 22.21 -25.28
N ASP A 172 3.01 21.45 -24.20
CA ASP A 172 4.06 21.70 -23.21
C ASP A 172 5.46 21.60 -23.86
N SER A 173 5.69 20.54 -24.62
CA SER A 173 6.93 20.30 -25.36
C SER A 173 7.22 21.40 -26.39
N TYR A 174 6.20 21.80 -27.17
CA TYR A 174 6.34 22.85 -28.18
C TYR A 174 6.60 24.21 -27.55
N ALA A 175 5.89 24.56 -26.47
CA ALA A 175 6.15 25.78 -25.73
C ALA A 175 7.57 25.79 -25.13
N LYS A 176 8.08 24.65 -24.66
CA LYS A 176 9.47 24.55 -24.18
C LYS A 176 10.49 24.82 -25.29
N ALA A 177 10.23 24.37 -26.52
CA ALA A 177 11.09 24.65 -27.66
C ALA A 177 11.10 26.13 -28.07
N LEU A 178 9.97 26.82 -27.90
CA LEU A 178 9.85 28.25 -28.21
C LEU A 178 10.16 29.20 -27.04
N ALA A 179 10.30 28.69 -25.81
CA ALA A 179 10.59 29.49 -24.63
C ALA A 179 11.83 30.40 -24.76
N PRO A 180 12.95 29.99 -25.41
CA PRO A 180 14.09 30.88 -25.64
C PRO A 180 13.77 32.12 -26.51
N LEU A 181 12.69 32.06 -27.29
CA LEU A 181 12.24 33.15 -28.15
C LEU A 181 11.27 34.11 -27.43
N GLY A 182 11.02 33.90 -26.14
CA GLY A 182 10.04 34.68 -25.37
C GLY A 182 8.59 34.34 -25.67
N ILE A 183 8.33 33.24 -26.39
CA ILE A 183 6.99 32.75 -26.67
C ILE A 183 6.57 31.79 -25.57
N GLU A 184 5.48 32.11 -24.89
CA GLU A 184 4.97 31.34 -23.77
C GLU A 184 3.94 30.29 -24.21
N ARG A 185 3.72 29.31 -23.36
CA ARG A 185 2.64 28.35 -23.53
C ARG A 185 1.27 29.05 -23.53
N GLY A 186 0.38 28.63 -24.42
CA GLY A 186 -1.05 28.95 -24.33
C GLY A 186 -1.67 28.48 -23.01
N VAL A 187 -2.85 29.02 -22.66
CA VAL A 187 -3.53 28.71 -21.39
C VAL A 187 -3.85 27.21 -21.30
N LYS A 188 -3.24 26.53 -20.33
CA LYS A 188 -3.44 25.09 -20.10
C LYS A 188 -4.82 24.85 -19.50
N GLY A 189 -5.59 23.90 -20.06
CA GLY A 189 -6.97 23.66 -19.65
C GLY A 189 -7.99 24.69 -20.16
N SER A 190 -7.64 25.47 -21.21
CA SER A 190 -8.57 26.38 -21.86
C SER A 190 -9.83 25.65 -22.35
N GLN A 191 -11.00 26.22 -22.06
CA GLN A 191 -12.31 25.77 -22.56
C GLN A 191 -12.68 26.42 -23.90
N ALA A 192 -11.76 27.17 -24.52
CA ALA A 192 -12.01 27.83 -25.79
C ALA A 192 -12.27 26.80 -26.90
N THR A 193 -13.43 26.90 -27.55
CA THR A 193 -13.75 26.10 -28.74
C THR A 193 -13.06 26.69 -29.96
N HIS A 194 -12.53 25.83 -30.83
CA HIS A 194 -11.96 26.29 -32.09
C HIS A 194 -13.07 26.85 -32.99
N THR A 195 -13.06 28.16 -33.20
CA THR A 195 -13.89 28.85 -34.19
C THR A 195 -13.21 28.76 -35.55
N LYS A 196 -13.95 28.40 -36.61
CA LYS A 196 -13.40 28.35 -37.97
C LYS A 196 -12.96 29.75 -38.39
N VAL A 197 -11.88 29.82 -39.16
CA VAL A 197 -11.24 31.05 -39.67
C VAL A 197 -12.29 32.04 -40.22
N LYS A 198 -13.26 31.57 -41.02
CA LYS A 198 -14.30 32.43 -41.59
C LYS A 198 -15.13 33.22 -40.56
N GLU A 199 -15.54 32.59 -39.45
CA GLU A 199 -16.38 33.20 -38.40
C GLU A 199 -15.59 34.19 -37.53
N TYR A 200 -14.30 33.95 -37.31
CA TYR A 200 -13.42 34.89 -36.60
C TYR A 200 -13.12 36.13 -37.44
N TYR A 201 -12.85 35.96 -38.74
CA TYR A 201 -12.59 37.08 -39.66
C TYR A 201 -13.85 37.93 -39.89
N GLU A 202 -15.05 37.35 -39.94
CA GLU A 202 -16.32 38.13 -39.99
C GLU A 202 -16.54 38.99 -38.73
N ALA A 203 -16.02 38.55 -37.57
CA ALA A 203 -16.16 39.25 -36.30
C ALA A 203 -15.04 40.29 -36.03
N VAL A 204 -13.83 40.06 -36.55
CA VAL A 204 -12.64 40.90 -36.27
C VAL A 204 -12.34 41.89 -37.39
N ASN A 205 -12.63 41.57 -38.65
CA ASN A 205 -12.37 42.42 -39.82
C ASN A 205 -13.57 43.28 -40.25
N LYS A 206 -14.65 43.36 -39.46
CA LYS A 206 -15.53 44.53 -39.60
C LYS A 206 -14.70 45.74 -39.21
N GLU A 207 -14.32 46.57 -40.19
CA GLU A 207 -13.67 47.84 -39.93
C GLU A 207 -14.38 48.54 -38.77
N PRO A 208 -13.65 49.08 -37.78
CA PRO A 208 -14.28 50.00 -36.84
C PRO A 208 -14.88 51.12 -37.69
N LEU A 209 -16.21 51.26 -37.67
CA LEU A 209 -16.87 52.41 -38.29
C LEU A 209 -16.14 53.65 -37.80
N THR A 210 -15.37 54.29 -38.68
CA THR A 210 -14.70 55.55 -38.40
C THR A 210 -15.79 56.56 -38.10
N LEU A 211 -15.94 56.86 -36.81
CA LEU A 211 -16.83 57.91 -36.37
C LEU A 211 -16.20 59.23 -36.81
N GLU A 212 -16.67 59.77 -37.92
CA GLU A 212 -16.46 61.18 -38.22
C GLU A 212 -17.04 61.98 -37.04
N LEU A 213 -16.17 62.57 -36.23
CA LEU A 213 -16.57 63.32 -35.04
C LEU A 213 -17.24 64.64 -35.43
N ASP A 214 -16.90 65.18 -36.61
CA ASP A 214 -17.40 66.46 -37.11
C ASP A 214 -18.91 66.44 -37.41
N ARG A 215 -19.46 65.30 -37.85
CA ARG A 215 -20.92 65.14 -38.06
C ARG A 215 -21.73 65.10 -36.75
N LEU A 216 -21.06 64.92 -35.60
CA LEU A 216 -21.69 64.91 -34.29
C LEU A 216 -21.70 66.31 -33.63
N ALA A 217 -21.14 67.32 -34.29
CA ALA A 217 -21.10 68.69 -33.78
C ALA A 217 -22.52 69.26 -33.51
N PRO A 218 -22.68 70.14 -32.50
CA PRO A 218 -23.96 70.78 -32.22
C PRO A 218 -24.41 71.59 -33.44
N LYS A 219 -25.67 71.40 -33.87
CA LYS A 219 -26.25 72.28 -34.90
C LYS A 219 -26.61 73.63 -34.26
N GLN A 220 -26.58 74.69 -35.07
CA GLN A 220 -26.88 76.05 -34.58
C GLN A 220 -28.30 76.09 -33.98
N GLY A 221 -28.40 76.43 -32.69
CA GLY A 221 -29.66 76.48 -31.94
C GLY A 221 -30.11 75.17 -31.28
N GLU A 222 -29.33 74.09 -31.39
CA GLU A 222 -29.63 72.80 -30.75
C GLU A 222 -29.31 72.84 -29.25
N THR A 223 -30.26 72.40 -28.42
CA THR A 223 -30.04 72.28 -26.97
C THR A 223 -29.24 71.02 -26.63
N ALA A 224 -28.56 71.02 -25.46
CA ALA A 224 -27.76 69.87 -25.02
C ALA A 224 -28.57 68.57 -24.91
N GLN A 225 -29.86 68.65 -24.55
CA GLN A 225 -30.77 67.49 -24.50
C GLN A 225 -31.07 66.93 -25.90
N GLN A 226 -31.33 67.79 -26.87
CA GLN A 226 -31.59 67.39 -28.27
C GLN A 226 -30.34 66.78 -28.92
N LEU A 227 -29.17 67.35 -28.65
CA LEU A 227 -27.89 66.79 -29.09
C LEU A 227 -27.66 65.38 -28.51
N PHE A 228 -27.92 65.20 -27.22
CA PHE A 228 -27.76 63.89 -26.56
C PHE A 228 -28.72 62.84 -27.14
N GLU A 229 -29.98 63.19 -27.37
CA GLU A 229 -30.94 62.26 -28.00
C GLU A 229 -30.55 61.92 -29.44
N ARG A 230 -30.04 62.88 -30.21
CA ARG A 230 -29.57 62.64 -31.58
C ARG A 230 -28.37 61.70 -31.61
N ILE A 231 -27.37 61.93 -30.77
CA ILE A 231 -26.17 61.08 -30.67
C ILE A 231 -26.56 59.67 -30.20
N LYS A 232 -27.49 59.56 -29.23
CA LYS A 232 -27.98 58.27 -28.73
C LYS A 232 -28.77 57.47 -29.77
N ASN A 233 -29.52 58.16 -30.63
CA ASN A 233 -30.34 57.55 -31.68
C ASN A 233 -29.61 57.41 -33.02
N ASP A 234 -28.34 57.83 -33.11
CA ASP A 234 -27.54 57.73 -34.31
C ASP A 234 -27.23 56.25 -34.65
N PRO A 235 -27.58 55.75 -35.85
CA PRO A 235 -27.38 54.36 -36.23
C PRO A 235 -25.92 53.90 -36.20
N ALA A 236 -24.96 54.80 -36.49
CA ALA A 236 -23.54 54.48 -36.45
C ALA A 236 -23.05 54.37 -34.99
N ILE A 237 -23.50 55.26 -34.10
CA ILE A 237 -23.21 55.17 -32.66
C ILE A 237 -23.83 53.91 -32.05
N GLN A 238 -25.06 53.55 -32.44
CA GLN A 238 -25.71 52.33 -31.96
C GLN A 238 -24.98 51.05 -32.42
N SER A 239 -24.54 51.01 -33.67
CA SER A 239 -23.72 49.91 -34.21
C SER A 239 -22.38 49.77 -33.46
N VAL A 240 -21.70 50.90 -33.22
CA VAL A 240 -20.43 50.92 -32.44
C VAL A 240 -20.65 50.48 -31.00
N ASN A 241 -21.72 50.93 -30.34
CA ASN A 241 -22.06 50.50 -28.98
C ASN A 241 -22.37 49.00 -28.91
N HIS A 242 -23.05 48.45 -29.92
CA HIS A 242 -23.30 47.01 -30.01
C HIS A 242 -22.00 46.22 -30.15
N GLN A 243 -21.09 46.65 -31.03
CA GLN A 243 -19.77 46.04 -31.21
C GLN A 243 -18.91 46.11 -29.94
N LEU A 244 -18.92 47.25 -29.23
CA LEU A 244 -18.21 47.42 -27.96
C LEU A 244 -18.79 46.53 -26.86
N ALA A 245 -20.12 46.38 -26.80
CA ALA A 245 -20.79 45.50 -25.86
C ALA A 245 -20.43 44.03 -26.11
N ASP A 246 -20.42 43.60 -27.37
CA ASP A 246 -20.05 42.24 -27.75
C ASP A 246 -18.57 41.94 -27.46
N ARG A 247 -17.65 42.86 -27.81
CA ARG A 247 -16.24 42.75 -27.41
C ARG A 247 -16.06 42.66 -25.90
N SER A 248 -16.78 43.48 -25.14
CA SER A 248 -16.72 43.48 -23.67
C SER A 248 -17.20 42.15 -23.08
N ARG A 249 -18.25 41.54 -23.65
CA ARG A 249 -18.72 40.20 -23.27
C ARG A 249 -17.66 39.14 -23.57
N MET A 250 -17.05 39.19 -24.76
CA MET A 250 -16.02 38.24 -25.18
C MET A 250 -14.77 38.30 -24.29
N ILE A 251 -14.27 39.50 -24.01
CA ILE A 251 -13.15 39.71 -23.06
C ILE A 251 -13.50 39.18 -21.66
N GLY A 252 -14.75 39.38 -21.22
CA GLY A 252 -15.25 38.87 -19.94
C GLY A 252 -15.36 37.34 -19.87
N LEU A 253 -15.66 36.67 -20.98
CA LEU A 253 -15.66 35.21 -21.09
C LEU A 253 -14.23 34.66 -21.07
N GLU A 254 -13.33 35.27 -21.82
CA GLU A 254 -11.91 34.88 -21.88
C GLU A 254 -11.22 35.00 -20.52
N LYS A 255 -11.43 36.12 -19.79
CA LYS A 255 -10.89 36.30 -18.43
C LYS A 255 -11.39 35.24 -17.45
N ARG A 256 -12.68 34.84 -17.54
CA ARG A 256 -13.25 33.79 -16.70
C ARG A 256 -12.67 32.41 -17.04
N ALA A 257 -12.55 32.10 -18.33
CA ALA A 257 -11.94 30.86 -18.80
C ALA A 257 -10.47 30.76 -18.36
N SER A 258 -9.70 31.85 -18.48
CA SER A 258 -8.30 31.91 -18.06
C SER A 258 -8.12 31.72 -16.54
N ARG A 259 -8.97 32.36 -15.72
CA ARG A 259 -8.95 32.16 -14.26
C ARG A 259 -9.30 30.73 -13.85
N SER A 260 -10.34 30.15 -14.45
CA SER A 260 -10.75 28.76 -14.18
C SER A 260 -9.64 27.77 -14.57
N ALA A 261 -9.01 27.99 -15.73
CA ALA A 261 -7.90 27.18 -16.22
C ALA A 261 -6.68 27.20 -15.27
N GLY A 262 -6.32 28.38 -14.75
CA GLY A 262 -5.21 28.52 -13.79
C GLY A 262 -5.44 27.79 -12.46
N ALA A 263 -6.67 27.80 -11.94
CA ALA A 263 -7.01 27.07 -10.71
C ALA A 263 -6.96 25.54 -10.91
N SER A 264 -7.50 25.05 -12.03
CA SER A 264 -7.45 23.64 -12.38
C SER A 264 -6.02 23.13 -12.61
N GLU A 265 -5.14 23.96 -13.16
CA GLU A 265 -3.75 23.59 -13.40
C GLU A 265 -2.94 23.45 -12.11
N LYS A 266 -3.12 24.37 -11.14
CA LYS A 266 -2.45 24.26 -9.82
C LYS A 266 -2.84 22.97 -9.10
N LEU A 267 -4.13 22.65 -9.08
CA LEU A 267 -4.63 21.42 -8.48
C LEU A 267 -4.06 20.19 -9.19
N ARG A 268 -4.01 20.22 -10.52
CA ARG A 268 -3.49 19.11 -11.32
C ARG A 268 -1.99 18.90 -11.10
N SER A 269 -1.19 19.96 -11.06
CA SER A 269 0.24 19.89 -10.75
C SER A 269 0.50 19.33 -9.35
N SER A 270 -0.29 19.73 -8.35
CA SER A 270 -0.20 19.16 -7.00
C SER A 270 -0.52 17.66 -6.97
N LEU A 271 -1.55 17.22 -7.71
CA LEU A 271 -1.89 15.80 -7.84
C LEU A 271 -0.82 15.00 -8.58
N GLU A 272 -0.24 15.52 -9.66
CA GLU A 272 0.83 14.84 -10.41
C GLU A 272 2.08 14.66 -9.53
N ASN A 273 2.49 15.67 -8.76
CA ASN A 273 3.61 15.54 -7.81
C ASN A 273 3.32 14.48 -6.75
N ARG A 274 2.09 14.46 -6.21
CA ARG A 274 1.70 13.49 -5.18
C ARG A 274 1.70 12.05 -5.71
N VAL A 275 1.26 11.85 -6.96
CA VAL A 275 1.30 10.53 -7.60
C VAL A 275 2.75 10.07 -7.77
N GLN A 276 3.65 10.96 -8.21
CA GLN A 276 5.06 10.63 -8.39
C GLN A 276 5.73 10.25 -7.05
N GLU A 277 5.49 11.02 -5.98
CA GLU A 277 5.97 10.68 -4.63
C GLU A 277 5.52 9.28 -4.19
N LEU A 278 4.23 8.96 -4.39
CA LEU A 278 3.66 7.66 -4.02
C LEU A 278 4.20 6.51 -4.86
N GLU A 279 4.52 6.75 -6.13
CA GLU A 279 5.14 5.76 -7.02
C GLU A 279 6.59 5.48 -6.61
N GLU A 280 7.36 6.50 -6.26
CA GLU A 280 8.73 6.37 -5.75
C GLU A 280 8.76 5.63 -4.40
N GLU A 281 7.84 5.98 -3.49
CA GLU A 281 7.69 5.29 -2.20
C GLU A 281 7.35 3.81 -2.41
N ASN A 282 6.38 3.48 -3.27
CA ASN A 282 6.01 2.10 -3.58
C ASN A 282 7.15 1.30 -4.23
N PHE A 283 7.90 1.92 -5.13
CA PHE A 283 9.03 1.27 -5.79
C PHE A 283 10.15 0.93 -4.80
N TYR A 284 10.41 1.82 -3.84
CA TYR A 284 11.34 1.58 -2.75
C TYR A 284 10.89 0.44 -1.84
N TRP A 285 9.62 0.44 -1.40
CA TRP A 285 9.05 -0.64 -0.59
C TRP A 285 9.12 -2.01 -1.27
N LYS A 286 8.91 -2.07 -2.59
CA LYS A 286 9.04 -3.33 -3.35
C LYS A 286 10.47 -3.86 -3.34
N GLN A 287 11.46 -3.01 -3.56
CA GLN A 287 12.87 -3.43 -3.53
C GLN A 287 13.33 -3.84 -2.12
N GLU A 288 12.77 -3.23 -1.08
CA GLU A 288 13.12 -3.57 0.31
C GLU A 288 12.41 -4.84 0.79
N ALA A 289 11.15 -5.04 0.39
CA ALA A 289 10.41 -6.29 0.59
C ALA A 289 11.11 -7.49 -0.06
N ASP A 290 11.70 -7.29 -1.23
CA ASP A 290 12.44 -8.34 -1.95
C ASP A 290 13.67 -8.84 -1.16
N LYS A 291 14.25 -8.04 -0.25
CA LYS A 291 15.38 -8.45 0.61
C LYS A 291 14.95 -9.18 1.87
N LEU A 292 13.74 -8.91 2.38
CA LEU A 292 13.18 -9.55 3.58
C LEU A 292 12.53 -10.91 3.31
N ARG A 293 12.49 -11.33 2.04
CA ARG A 293 12.01 -12.65 1.61
C ARG A 293 12.93 -13.81 1.99
N ASP A 294 14.16 -13.54 2.43
CA ASP A 294 15.18 -14.55 2.71
C ASP A 294 15.10 -15.16 4.13
N LEU A 295 14.13 -14.74 4.96
CA LEU A 295 13.88 -15.42 6.23
C LEU A 295 13.41 -16.87 5.99
N PRO A 296 13.96 -17.87 6.71
CA PRO A 296 13.52 -19.25 6.58
C PRO A 296 12.02 -19.37 6.88
N LEU A 297 11.25 -19.77 5.88
CA LEU A 297 9.79 -19.89 6.02
C LEU A 297 9.37 -20.86 7.12
N GLU A 298 10.20 -21.86 7.40
CA GLU A 298 10.01 -22.79 8.50
C GLU A 298 10.00 -22.09 9.87
N ASP A 299 10.91 -21.15 10.09
CA ASP A 299 10.97 -20.39 11.35
C ASP A 299 9.78 -19.43 11.46
N VAL A 300 9.43 -18.77 10.35
CA VAL A 300 8.27 -17.87 10.29
C VAL A 300 6.97 -18.63 10.57
N ALA A 301 6.78 -19.81 9.98
CA ALA A 301 5.63 -20.66 10.24
C ALA A 301 5.53 -21.09 11.71
N TRP A 302 6.66 -21.44 12.32
CA TRP A 302 6.71 -21.81 13.74
C TRP A 302 6.25 -20.67 14.66
N HIS A 303 6.72 -19.45 14.40
CA HIS A 303 6.33 -18.25 15.15
C HIS A 303 4.88 -17.82 14.90
N LEU A 304 4.30 -18.17 13.74
CA LEU A 304 2.88 -17.95 13.43
C LEU A 304 1.95 -18.93 14.15
N GLY A 305 2.49 -19.93 14.87
CA GLY A 305 1.70 -20.93 15.59
C GLY A 305 1.37 -22.18 14.76
N LEU A 306 2.11 -22.42 13.67
CA LEU A 306 2.03 -23.66 12.91
C LEU A 306 3.10 -24.65 13.41
N ASP A 307 2.75 -25.93 13.46
CA ASP A 307 3.65 -27.01 13.85
C ASP A 307 3.91 -27.96 12.67
N LYS A 308 5.14 -28.47 12.55
CA LYS A 308 5.54 -29.35 11.46
C LYS A 308 4.89 -30.74 11.63
N ALA A 309 4.26 -31.25 10.58
CA ALA A 309 3.58 -32.54 10.58
C ALA A 309 4.57 -33.67 10.22
N ASP A 310 4.97 -34.46 11.21
CA ASP A 310 5.82 -35.68 11.15
C ASP A 310 7.15 -35.58 10.37
N LYS A 311 8.09 -36.48 10.69
CA LYS A 311 9.43 -36.51 10.08
C LYS A 311 9.36 -36.99 8.63
N GLY A 312 9.40 -36.06 7.68
CA GLY A 312 9.58 -36.35 6.25
C GLY A 312 8.76 -35.47 5.31
N GLU A 313 7.83 -34.69 5.83
CA GLU A 313 6.95 -33.87 5.02
C GLU A 313 7.18 -32.38 5.29
N ASN A 314 7.22 -31.60 4.22
CA ASN A 314 7.29 -30.14 4.25
C ASN A 314 5.94 -29.51 4.69
N ARG A 315 5.11 -30.25 5.43
CA ARG A 315 3.75 -29.84 5.82
C ARG A 315 3.76 -29.25 7.23
N TRP A 316 3.12 -28.11 7.37
CA TRP A 316 2.92 -27.35 8.60
C TRP A 316 1.42 -27.25 8.86
N LYS A 317 1.00 -27.56 10.08
CA LYS A 317 -0.41 -27.62 10.48
C LYS A 317 -0.62 -26.77 11.73
N GLY A 318 -1.71 -26.04 11.75
CA GLY A 318 -2.09 -25.19 12.88
C GLY A 318 -3.20 -24.24 12.45
N LEU A 319 -3.99 -23.75 13.40
CA LEU A 319 -5.07 -22.79 13.12
C LEU A 319 -6.11 -23.25 12.07
N GLY A 320 -6.24 -24.55 11.83
CA GLY A 320 -7.11 -25.12 10.78
C GLY A 320 -6.53 -25.04 9.36
N GLN A 321 -5.29 -24.59 9.20
CA GLN A 321 -4.58 -24.50 7.92
C GLN A 321 -3.59 -25.65 7.77
N VAL A 322 -3.33 -26.05 6.52
CA VAL A 322 -2.31 -27.04 6.17
C VAL A 322 -1.42 -26.44 5.08
N ILE A 323 -0.24 -25.97 5.48
CA ILE A 323 0.69 -25.23 4.62
C ILE A 323 1.89 -26.12 4.27
N ASN A 324 2.15 -26.30 2.98
CA ASN A 324 3.41 -26.88 2.49
C ASN A 324 4.45 -25.78 2.32
N ILE A 325 5.66 -25.97 2.85
CA ILE A 325 6.77 -25.02 2.73
C ILE A 325 7.93 -25.68 1.99
N ASN A 326 8.25 -25.18 0.80
CA ASN A 326 9.36 -25.68 0.00
C ASN A 326 10.34 -24.55 -0.33
N GLY A 327 11.42 -24.47 0.44
CA GLY A 327 12.40 -23.38 0.36
C GLY A 327 11.74 -22.03 0.67
N SER A 328 11.76 -21.13 -0.29
CA SER A 328 11.17 -19.78 -0.18
C SER A 328 9.71 -19.68 -0.65
N LYS A 329 9.06 -20.80 -0.97
CA LYS A 329 7.66 -20.83 -1.41
C LYS A 329 6.79 -21.64 -0.46
N TRP A 330 5.52 -21.27 -0.37
CA TRP A 330 4.56 -22.00 0.42
C TRP A 330 3.21 -22.14 -0.31
N TYR A 331 2.45 -23.15 0.06
CA TYR A 331 1.11 -23.41 -0.47
C TYR A 331 0.17 -23.90 0.64
N ASP A 332 -0.92 -23.20 0.87
CA ASP A 332 -2.00 -23.59 1.77
C ASP A 332 -3.01 -24.46 1.03
N PHE A 333 -3.10 -25.73 1.42
CA PHE A 333 -4.05 -26.69 0.87
C PHE A 333 -5.49 -26.43 1.30
N THR A 334 -5.71 -25.79 2.45
CA THR A 334 -7.04 -25.48 2.95
C THR A 334 -7.63 -24.28 2.21
N ALA A 335 -6.80 -23.28 1.90
CA ALA A 335 -7.22 -22.05 1.21
C ALA A 335 -6.98 -22.06 -0.31
N GLU A 336 -6.39 -23.13 -0.85
CA GLU A 336 -5.96 -23.24 -2.26
C GLU A 336 -5.13 -22.03 -2.75
N LYS A 337 -4.24 -21.54 -1.90
CA LYS A 337 -3.49 -20.31 -2.14
C LYS A 337 -2.00 -20.53 -1.87
N GLY A 338 -1.16 -20.05 -2.78
CA GLY A 338 0.29 -20.06 -2.64
C GLY A 338 0.90 -18.67 -2.62
N GLY A 339 2.06 -18.55 -2.00
CA GLY A 339 2.82 -17.30 -1.89
C GLY A 339 4.33 -17.55 -1.83
N GLY A 340 5.12 -16.47 -1.83
CA GLY A 340 6.57 -16.53 -1.84
C GLY A 340 7.20 -15.61 -0.80
N GLY A 341 7.95 -16.19 0.13
CA GLY A 341 8.67 -15.47 1.16
C GLY A 341 7.86 -15.16 2.43
N ALA A 342 8.58 -14.69 3.45
CA ALA A 342 8.09 -14.57 4.82
C ALA A 342 6.93 -13.59 4.97
N ILE A 343 6.99 -12.45 4.27
CA ILE A 343 5.95 -11.42 4.31
C ILE A 343 4.61 -11.98 3.81
N ASP A 344 4.60 -12.65 2.65
CA ASP A 344 3.40 -13.23 2.08
C ASP A 344 2.80 -14.30 3.02
N LEU A 345 3.65 -15.09 3.67
CA LEU A 345 3.23 -16.11 4.65
C LEU A 345 2.55 -15.46 5.86
N VAL A 346 3.16 -14.42 6.44
CA VAL A 346 2.60 -13.69 7.59
C VAL A 346 1.29 -13.00 7.22
N MET A 347 1.23 -12.32 6.08
CA MET A 347 0.00 -11.69 5.59
C MET A 347 -1.12 -12.72 5.40
N HIS A 348 -0.80 -13.91 4.90
CA HIS A 348 -1.78 -14.98 4.69
C HIS A 348 -2.27 -15.59 6.00
N VAL A 349 -1.37 -15.97 6.90
CA VAL A 349 -1.72 -16.69 8.14
C VAL A 349 -2.30 -15.74 9.18
N ALA A 350 -1.71 -14.55 9.35
CA ALA A 350 -2.15 -13.56 10.33
C ALA A 350 -3.21 -12.57 9.79
N LEU A 351 -3.64 -12.74 8.52
CA LEU A 351 -4.67 -11.91 7.88
C LEU A 351 -4.41 -10.39 8.00
N CYS A 352 -3.15 -9.99 7.86
CA CYS A 352 -2.72 -8.60 8.06
C CYS A 352 -2.21 -7.96 6.77
N ASN A 353 -2.11 -6.63 6.77
CA ASN A 353 -1.57 -5.89 5.63
C ASN A 353 -0.03 -5.94 5.59
N PHE A 354 0.57 -5.46 4.49
CA PHE A 354 2.01 -5.47 4.28
C PHE A 354 2.81 -4.80 5.41
N ARG A 355 2.38 -3.62 5.89
CA ARG A 355 3.07 -2.89 6.95
C ARG A 355 2.98 -3.61 8.30
N GLN A 356 1.81 -4.16 8.60
CA GLN A 356 1.58 -4.96 9.80
C GLN A 356 2.38 -6.26 9.79
N SER A 357 2.48 -6.93 8.65
CA SER A 357 3.33 -8.11 8.47
C SER A 357 4.80 -7.78 8.70
N LEU A 358 5.27 -6.63 8.22
CA LEU A 358 6.63 -6.17 8.45
C LEU A 358 6.89 -5.86 9.92
N ALA A 359 5.99 -5.11 10.57
CA ALA A 359 6.07 -4.83 12.00
C ALA A 359 6.13 -6.12 12.83
N TRP A 360 5.31 -7.12 12.48
CA TRP A 360 5.31 -8.42 13.13
C TRP A 360 6.62 -9.19 12.95
N LEU A 361 7.21 -9.18 11.74
CA LEU A 361 8.50 -9.82 11.48
C LEU A 361 9.62 -9.15 12.27
N CYS A 362 9.63 -7.82 12.35
CA CYS A 362 10.59 -7.06 13.15
C CYS A 362 10.45 -7.36 14.65
N ASP A 363 9.22 -7.40 15.16
CA ASP A 363 8.91 -7.73 16.55
C ASP A 363 9.36 -9.15 16.93
N ARG A 364 9.18 -10.15 16.05
CA ARG A 364 9.50 -11.57 16.34
C ARG A 364 10.98 -11.93 16.15
N PHE A 365 11.66 -11.36 15.17
CA PHE A 365 13.01 -11.76 14.79
C PHE A 365 14.10 -10.72 15.18
N GLY A 366 13.70 -9.54 15.67
CA GLY A 366 14.60 -8.48 16.12
C GLY A 366 15.50 -7.90 15.02
N GLU A 367 16.37 -6.96 15.40
CA GLU A 367 17.39 -6.39 14.50
C GLU A 367 18.40 -7.45 14.02
N GLU A 368 18.77 -8.43 14.85
CA GLU A 368 19.75 -9.48 14.49
C GLU A 368 19.23 -10.53 13.49
N GLY A 369 17.94 -10.91 13.58
CA GLY A 369 17.30 -11.79 12.60
C GLY A 369 17.08 -11.08 11.27
N MET A 370 16.79 -9.78 11.32
CA MET A 370 16.72 -8.89 10.16
C MET A 370 18.11 -8.61 9.57
N LEU A 371 19.18 -8.53 10.37
CA LEU A 371 20.58 -8.31 9.94
C LEU A 371 21.12 -9.40 9.00
N ARG A 372 20.53 -10.60 9.02
CA ARG A 372 20.81 -11.66 8.02
C ARG A 372 20.22 -11.33 6.63
N ALA A 373 19.27 -10.41 6.55
CA ALA A 373 18.67 -9.85 5.33
C ALA A 373 19.05 -8.35 5.21
N SER A 374 20.12 -8.06 4.46
CA SER A 374 20.95 -6.85 4.55
C SER A 374 20.33 -5.43 4.70
N ARG A 375 21.12 -4.59 5.40
CA ARG A 375 21.49 -3.14 5.28
C ARG A 375 20.74 -2.06 6.11
N ALA A 376 21.56 -1.31 6.86
CA ALA A 376 21.36 -0.21 7.81
C ALA A 376 20.28 0.88 7.55
N LYS A 377 19.63 0.93 6.39
CA LYS A 377 18.51 1.88 6.14
C LYS A 377 17.14 1.23 6.32
N VAL A 378 17.09 -0.12 6.23
CA VAL A 378 15.94 -0.94 6.64
C VAL A 378 15.71 -0.80 8.13
N GLU A 379 16.77 -0.82 8.94
CA GLU A 379 16.72 -0.66 10.39
C GLU A 379 16.08 0.69 10.79
N GLU A 380 16.51 1.79 10.17
CA GLU A 380 15.99 3.13 10.48
C GLU A 380 14.49 3.27 10.14
N GLN A 381 14.03 2.65 9.05
CA GLN A 381 12.63 2.74 8.63
C GLN A 381 11.73 1.65 9.22
N ALA A 382 12.25 0.44 9.46
CA ALA A 382 11.56 -0.60 10.23
C ALA A 382 11.29 -0.12 11.65
N SER A 383 12.26 0.56 12.27
CA SER A 383 12.07 1.23 13.56
C SER A 383 10.95 2.30 13.50
N LYS A 384 10.89 3.08 12.41
CA LYS A 384 9.79 4.05 12.21
C LYS A 384 8.44 3.36 12.01
N ILE A 385 8.38 2.23 11.30
CA ILE A 385 7.16 1.45 11.11
C ILE A 385 6.71 0.86 12.44
N VAL A 386 7.59 0.19 13.19
CA VAL A 386 7.26 -0.33 14.54
C VAL A 386 6.76 0.80 15.45
N ALA A 387 7.32 2.01 15.32
CA ALA A 387 6.88 3.19 16.08
C ALA A 387 5.54 3.79 15.62
N THR A 388 5.08 3.53 14.39
CA THR A 388 3.89 4.19 13.80
C THR A 388 2.73 3.24 13.50
N GLU A 389 3.01 1.95 13.32
CA GLU A 389 2.05 0.91 12.97
C GLU A 389 2.10 -0.17 14.08
N PRO A 390 0.99 -0.43 14.78
CA PRO A 390 0.98 -1.43 15.84
C PRO A 390 1.11 -2.84 15.23
N ALA A 391 2.05 -3.63 15.76
CA ALA A 391 2.13 -5.06 15.43
C ALA A 391 0.82 -5.76 15.85
N PRO A 392 0.33 -6.75 15.07
CA PRO A 392 -0.82 -7.56 15.44
C PRO A 392 -0.60 -8.18 16.83
N GLN A 393 -1.46 -7.81 17.78
CA GLN A 393 -1.38 -8.29 19.15
C GLN A 393 -2.12 -9.62 19.32
N PHE A 394 -1.63 -10.44 20.26
CA PHE A 394 -2.31 -11.66 20.66
C PHE A 394 -3.67 -11.31 21.28
N ILE A 395 -4.70 -12.08 20.90
CA ILE A 395 -6.01 -12.02 21.53
C ILE A 395 -6.32 -13.41 22.07
N SER A 396 -6.54 -13.51 23.37
CA SER A 396 -6.90 -14.76 24.02
C SER A 396 -8.18 -15.33 23.39
N PRO A 397 -8.24 -16.66 23.12
CA PRO A 397 -9.48 -17.31 22.71
C PRO A 397 -10.64 -16.95 23.65
N VAL A 398 -11.83 -16.72 23.08
CA VAL A 398 -13.00 -16.36 23.90
C VAL A 398 -13.45 -17.60 24.67
N GLU A 399 -13.58 -17.46 25.99
CA GLU A 399 -14.10 -18.52 26.85
C GLU A 399 -15.57 -18.81 26.53
N ASP A 400 -15.89 -20.10 26.37
CA ASP A 400 -17.23 -20.64 26.23
C ASP A 400 -17.54 -21.57 27.41
N SER A 401 -18.13 -20.99 28.46
CA SER A 401 -18.53 -21.71 29.67
C SER A 401 -19.50 -22.87 29.41
N SER A 402 -20.29 -22.84 28.32
CA SER A 402 -21.22 -23.92 27.98
C SER A 402 -20.49 -25.22 27.60
N LYS A 403 -19.24 -25.11 27.13
CA LYS A 403 -18.40 -26.24 26.71
C LYS A 403 -17.44 -26.72 27.81
N TRP A 404 -17.34 -25.98 28.92
CA TRP A 404 -16.40 -26.29 30.00
C TRP A 404 -16.60 -27.71 30.56
N LEU A 405 -17.84 -28.15 30.77
CA LEU A 405 -18.11 -29.48 31.33
C LEU A 405 -17.52 -30.61 30.45
N HIS A 406 -17.58 -30.47 29.13
CA HIS A 406 -16.98 -31.44 28.20
C HIS A 406 -15.45 -31.43 28.29
N VAL A 407 -14.84 -30.25 28.32
CA VAL A 407 -13.38 -30.09 28.46
C VAL A 407 -12.89 -30.62 29.82
N LYS A 408 -13.59 -30.29 30.91
CA LYS A 408 -13.31 -30.79 32.26
C LYS A 408 -13.39 -32.31 32.29
N ASN A 409 -14.43 -32.92 31.71
CA ASN A 409 -14.56 -34.37 31.62
C ASN A 409 -13.44 -35.01 30.81
N TYR A 410 -12.98 -34.38 29.72
CA TYR A 410 -11.82 -34.86 28.97
C TYR A 410 -10.55 -34.83 29.82
N LEU A 411 -10.26 -33.71 30.50
CA LEU A 411 -9.06 -33.55 31.31
C LEU A 411 -9.04 -34.50 32.52
N THR A 412 -10.18 -34.71 33.16
CA THR A 412 -10.28 -35.56 34.36
C THR A 412 -10.45 -37.04 34.01
N ASN A 413 -11.45 -37.39 33.20
CA ASN A 413 -11.80 -38.80 32.95
C ASN A 413 -10.89 -39.46 31.93
N LEU A 414 -10.56 -38.76 30.84
CA LEU A 414 -9.73 -39.33 29.76
C LEU A 414 -8.23 -39.13 30.02
N ARG A 415 -7.82 -37.95 30.49
CA ARG A 415 -6.41 -37.64 30.79
C ARG A 415 -6.02 -37.93 32.24
N GLY A 416 -6.96 -38.33 33.10
CA GLY A 416 -6.66 -38.75 34.48
C GLY A 416 -6.18 -37.62 35.39
N LEU A 417 -6.32 -36.35 34.98
CA LEU A 417 -5.85 -35.22 35.79
C LEU A 417 -6.73 -35.05 37.04
N PRO A 418 -6.16 -34.76 38.22
CA PRO A 418 -6.94 -34.54 39.43
C PRO A 418 -7.93 -33.39 39.27
N GLU A 419 -9.19 -33.61 39.64
CA GLU A 419 -10.28 -32.64 39.48
C GLU A 419 -9.99 -31.32 40.20
N ASN A 420 -9.42 -31.38 41.40
CA ASN A 420 -9.02 -30.21 42.18
C ASN A 420 -7.94 -29.36 41.49
N PHE A 421 -7.06 -29.98 40.69
CA PHE A 421 -6.06 -29.23 39.91
C PHE A 421 -6.75 -28.53 38.73
N VAL A 422 -7.59 -29.26 37.99
CA VAL A 422 -8.32 -28.72 36.85
C VAL A 422 -9.23 -27.55 37.27
N ASP A 423 -10.00 -27.70 38.35
CA ASP A 423 -10.87 -26.65 38.88
C ASP A 423 -10.07 -25.46 39.42
N GLY A 424 -8.96 -25.73 40.12
CA GLY A 424 -8.07 -24.68 40.63
C GLY A 424 -7.46 -23.84 39.50
N LEU A 425 -7.04 -24.47 38.40
CA LEU A 425 -6.52 -23.77 37.22
C LEU A 425 -7.62 -23.02 36.47
N HIS A 426 -8.83 -23.58 36.37
CA HIS A 426 -9.98 -22.94 35.74
C HIS A 426 -10.46 -21.71 36.50
N SER A 427 -10.54 -21.78 37.83
CA SER A 427 -10.93 -20.64 38.68
C SER A 427 -10.00 -19.42 38.52
N LYS A 428 -8.76 -19.63 38.06
CA LYS A 428 -7.77 -18.59 37.79
C LYS A 428 -7.74 -18.13 36.33
N GLY A 429 -8.59 -18.68 35.47
CA GLY A 429 -8.57 -18.43 34.02
C GLY A 429 -7.34 -19.01 33.31
N TRP A 430 -6.63 -19.95 33.93
CA TRP A 430 -5.42 -20.55 33.35
C TRP A 430 -5.71 -21.74 32.45
N VAL A 431 -6.86 -22.38 32.65
CA VAL A 431 -7.40 -23.44 31.78
C VAL A 431 -8.88 -23.20 31.58
N TYR A 432 -9.36 -23.13 30.33
CA TYR A 432 -10.80 -22.95 30.04
C TYR A 432 -11.18 -23.60 28.70
N ALA A 433 -12.46 -23.55 28.34
CA ALA A 433 -12.97 -24.06 27.06
C ALA A 433 -13.21 -22.92 26.07
N ASP A 434 -12.82 -23.08 24.80
CA ASP A 434 -13.18 -22.13 23.74
C ASP A 434 -14.45 -22.56 22.98
N ASP A 435 -14.88 -21.73 22.02
CA ASP A 435 -16.03 -21.97 21.14
C ASP A 435 -15.88 -23.22 20.25
N ARG A 436 -14.68 -23.79 20.12
CA ARG A 436 -14.42 -25.04 19.37
C ARG A 436 -14.31 -26.26 20.28
N GLN A 437 -14.55 -26.11 21.59
CA GLN A 437 -14.39 -27.16 22.60
C GLN A 437 -12.93 -27.65 22.68
N ASN A 438 -11.96 -26.73 22.56
CA ASN A 438 -10.57 -26.98 22.92
C ASN A 438 -10.38 -26.70 24.41
N ALA A 439 -9.49 -27.45 25.05
CA ALA A 439 -8.88 -27.04 26.30
C ALA A 439 -7.82 -25.98 25.99
N VAL A 440 -8.06 -24.75 26.44
CA VAL A 440 -7.16 -23.61 26.29
C VAL A 440 -6.30 -23.50 27.54
N PHE A 441 -4.98 -23.53 27.36
CA PHE A 441 -3.99 -23.37 28.41
C PHE A 441 -3.32 -22.01 28.25
N THR A 442 -3.66 -21.08 29.13
CA THR A 442 -3.24 -19.68 29.07
C THR A 442 -1.74 -19.56 29.37
N MET A 443 -0.98 -18.93 28.48
CA MET A 443 0.45 -18.66 28.63
C MET A 443 0.66 -17.25 29.17
N ARG A 444 1.60 -17.13 30.11
CA ARG A 444 1.91 -15.89 30.83
C ARG A 444 3.41 -15.67 30.84
N GLU A 445 3.81 -14.42 30.99
CA GLU A 445 5.20 -14.08 31.27
C GLU A 445 5.67 -14.70 32.59
N LEU A 446 6.97 -14.98 32.65
CA LEU A 446 7.61 -15.42 33.88
C LEU A 446 7.87 -14.22 34.79
N PRO A 447 7.83 -14.39 36.12
CA PRO A 447 8.21 -13.34 37.05
C PRO A 447 9.66 -12.89 36.79
N ALA A 448 9.90 -11.57 36.85
CA ALA A 448 11.21 -10.97 36.57
C ALA A 448 12.33 -11.57 37.42
N SER A 449 13.50 -11.82 36.80
CA SER A 449 14.72 -12.25 37.48
C SER A 449 15.19 -11.17 38.47
N LYS A 450 15.84 -11.60 39.57
CA LYS A 450 16.38 -10.72 40.62
C LYS A 450 17.48 -9.75 40.12
N HIS A 451 17.91 -9.83 38.85
CA HIS A 451 19.06 -9.08 38.31
C HIS A 451 18.75 -8.24 37.06
N GLU A 452 17.54 -7.70 36.91
CA GLU A 452 17.34 -6.55 36.00
C GLU A 452 17.47 -5.23 36.76
N PRO A 453 18.41 -4.34 36.40
CA PRO A 453 18.25 -2.94 36.72
C PRO A 453 17.04 -2.44 35.93
N LYS A 454 16.05 -1.84 36.61
CA LYS A 454 15.03 -1.04 35.93
C LYS A 454 15.76 -0.02 35.06
N MET A 455 15.78 -0.23 33.75
CA MET A 455 16.01 0.86 32.83
C MET A 455 14.75 1.71 32.86
N ASP A 456 14.80 2.79 33.64
CA ASP A 456 13.86 3.89 33.52
C ASP A 456 13.93 4.39 32.07
N VAL A 457 12.93 4.05 31.27
CA VAL A 457 12.69 4.65 29.96
C VAL A 457 12.05 6.04 30.17
N GLU A 458 12.71 6.89 30.96
CA GLU A 458 12.51 8.33 30.97
C GLU A 458 13.74 8.97 30.33
N ARG A 459 13.78 9.00 29.00
CA ARG A 459 14.51 10.00 28.18
C ARG A 459 14.30 9.70 26.71
N TYR A 460 13.25 10.27 26.13
CA TYR A 460 13.29 10.95 24.82
C TYR A 460 11.93 11.64 24.57
N SER A 461 11.62 12.65 25.38
CA SER A 461 10.53 13.60 25.09
C SER A 461 10.88 15.00 25.60
N ARG A 462 11.94 15.61 25.05
CA ARG A 462 12.07 17.07 25.07
C ARG A 462 11.33 17.65 23.88
N SER A 463 10.06 17.99 24.09
CA SER A 463 9.45 19.13 23.39
C SER A 463 8.61 19.92 24.39
N GLU A 464 8.87 21.22 24.39
CA GLU A 464 8.39 22.23 25.34
C GLU A 464 6.87 22.24 25.43
N ARG A 465 6.33 22.18 26.66
CA ARG A 465 4.98 22.68 26.95
C ARG A 465 4.99 23.54 28.21
N LEU A 466 4.45 24.75 28.04
CA LEU A 466 4.13 25.75 29.05
C LEU A 466 3.29 25.17 30.21
N PRO A 467 3.35 25.76 31.41
CA PRO A 467 2.62 25.26 32.58
C PRO A 467 1.12 25.61 32.48
N PRO A 468 0.20 24.74 32.95
CA PRO A 468 -1.19 25.11 33.10
C PRO A 468 -1.43 25.80 34.46
N SER A 469 -2.23 26.85 34.44
CA SER A 469 -2.84 27.46 35.63
C SER A 469 -4.08 26.64 36.08
N PRO A 470 -4.51 26.74 37.35
CA PRO A 470 -5.35 25.73 38.01
C PRO A 470 -6.83 26.06 37.91
N SER A 471 -7.71 25.05 37.82
CA SER A 471 -9.13 25.22 38.15
C SER A 471 -9.83 23.90 38.54
N VAL A 472 -10.21 23.86 39.83
CA VAL A 472 -11.49 23.44 40.40
C VAL A 472 -11.91 21.96 40.36
N SER A 473 -11.79 21.37 41.54
CA SER A 473 -12.45 20.18 42.09
C SER A 473 -13.97 20.30 42.11
N ILE A 474 -14.67 19.20 41.83
CA ILE A 474 -16.01 18.93 42.38
C ILE A 474 -16.02 17.45 42.82
N GLU A 475 -16.04 17.27 44.14
CA GLU A 475 -16.42 16.02 44.81
C GLU A 475 -17.94 15.83 44.69
N VAL A 476 -18.38 14.60 44.45
CA VAL A 476 -19.67 14.14 44.97
C VAL A 476 -19.46 12.74 45.54
N ASN A 477 -19.59 12.69 46.84
CA ASN A 477 -19.42 11.53 47.70
C ASN A 477 -20.81 11.08 48.15
N THR A 478 -21.20 9.84 47.87
CA THR A 478 -22.30 9.15 48.58
C THR A 478 -21.99 7.65 48.58
N GLY A 479 -21.54 7.14 49.73
CA GLY A 479 -21.19 5.74 49.92
C GLY A 479 -22.30 4.86 50.45
N MET A 480 -22.03 3.55 50.53
CA MET A 480 -22.21 2.73 51.74
C MET A 480 -21.58 1.36 51.50
N GLU A 481 -20.70 0.98 52.43
CA GLU A 481 -19.97 -0.29 52.49
C GLU A 481 -20.87 -1.47 52.86
N SER A 482 -20.57 -2.65 52.32
CA SER A 482 -20.64 -3.89 53.11
C SER A 482 -19.54 -4.85 52.68
N SER A 483 -18.60 -4.99 53.59
CA SER A 483 -17.41 -5.83 53.63
C SER A 483 -17.59 -7.29 53.20
N LEU A 484 -16.74 -7.76 52.29
CA LEU A 484 -16.07 -9.06 52.35
C LEU A 484 -14.69 -8.92 51.71
N SER A 485 -13.72 -8.66 52.58
CA SER A 485 -12.29 -8.59 52.28
C SER A 485 -11.75 -9.99 52.02
N THR A 486 -11.31 -10.26 50.79
CA THR A 486 -10.33 -11.30 50.48
C THR A 486 -9.16 -10.65 49.78
N GLY A 487 -8.27 -10.04 50.57
CA GLY A 487 -6.97 -9.56 50.09
C GLY A 487 -6.01 -10.73 49.87
N ALA A 488 -5.55 -10.90 48.62
CA ALA A 488 -4.21 -11.37 48.24
C ALA A 488 -4.06 -11.28 46.71
N THR A 489 -3.62 -10.11 46.24
CA THR A 489 -2.81 -9.85 45.02
C THR A 489 -2.90 -10.89 43.88
N SER A 490 -3.81 -10.69 42.92
CA SER A 490 -3.58 -11.14 41.55
C SER A 490 -2.56 -10.17 40.93
N GLN A 491 -1.29 -10.57 40.90
CA GLN A 491 -0.42 -10.06 39.84
C GLN A 491 -0.96 -10.71 38.56
N ASP A 492 -1.88 -10.02 37.90
CA ASP A 492 -2.41 -10.41 36.59
C ASP A 492 -1.27 -10.23 35.58
N TYR A 493 -0.41 -11.24 35.48
CA TYR A 493 0.58 -11.32 34.41
C TYR A 493 -0.17 -11.29 33.08
N GLU A 494 0.20 -10.35 32.22
CA GLU A 494 -0.41 -10.15 30.91
C GLU A 494 -0.34 -11.47 30.11
N THR A 495 -1.48 -11.92 29.61
CA THR A 495 -1.55 -13.15 28.82
C THR A 495 -1.05 -12.86 27.42
N ASN A 496 0.07 -13.48 27.04
CA ASN A 496 0.74 -13.24 25.76
C ASN A 496 0.70 -14.45 24.81
N GLY A 497 -0.02 -15.51 25.17
CA GLY A 497 -0.28 -16.66 24.30
C GLY A 497 -1.25 -17.66 24.90
N ALA A 498 -1.62 -18.68 24.12
CA ALA A 498 -2.34 -19.83 24.62
C ALA A 498 -2.02 -21.11 23.83
N PHE A 499 -1.89 -22.22 24.53
CA PHE A 499 -1.81 -23.55 23.94
C PHE A 499 -3.19 -24.20 23.89
N LEU A 500 -3.55 -24.82 22.77
CA LEU A 500 -4.86 -25.40 22.50
C LEU A 500 -4.75 -26.91 22.38
N ARG A 501 -5.66 -27.63 23.04
CA ARG A 501 -5.83 -29.08 22.91
C ARG A 501 -7.27 -29.40 22.52
N GLY A 502 -7.46 -30.01 21.36
CA GLY A 502 -8.78 -30.48 20.92
C GLY A 502 -9.33 -31.56 21.84
N THR A 503 -10.60 -31.41 22.24
CA THR A 503 -11.28 -32.39 23.12
C THR A 503 -12.51 -33.03 22.49
N ARG A 504 -12.93 -32.56 21.30
CA ARG A 504 -14.14 -33.02 20.62
C ARG A 504 -13.90 -34.27 19.78
N GLY A 505 -14.47 -35.41 20.15
CA GLY A 505 -14.42 -36.67 19.40
C GLY A 505 -13.32 -37.61 19.91
N GLU A 506 -13.52 -38.92 19.77
CA GLU A 506 -12.63 -39.96 20.32
C GLU A 506 -11.23 -39.96 19.66
N ASP A 507 -11.14 -39.54 18.39
CA ASP A 507 -9.88 -39.50 17.61
C ASP A 507 -9.30 -38.09 17.42
N ASN A 508 -9.75 -37.10 18.20
CA ASN A 508 -9.28 -35.73 18.03
C ASN A 508 -7.84 -35.55 18.53
N THR A 509 -6.93 -35.37 17.59
CA THR A 509 -5.50 -35.17 17.81
C THR A 509 -5.07 -33.72 17.73
N PHE A 510 -6.00 -32.77 17.57
CA PHE A 510 -5.66 -31.36 17.43
C PHE A 510 -4.88 -30.86 18.65
N MET A 511 -3.70 -30.30 18.38
CA MET A 511 -2.89 -29.57 19.34
C MET A 511 -2.12 -28.48 18.60
N GLY A 512 -1.93 -27.34 19.22
CA GLY A 512 -1.21 -26.20 18.63
C GLY A 512 -1.40 -24.94 19.44
N TYR A 513 -0.89 -23.82 18.93
CA TYR A 513 -1.01 -22.53 19.61
C TYR A 513 -2.15 -21.70 19.05
N ALA A 514 -2.73 -20.84 19.89
CA ALA A 514 -3.62 -19.80 19.44
C ALA A 514 -2.85 -18.79 18.57
N LEU A 515 -3.53 -18.22 17.58
CA LEU A 515 -2.95 -17.30 16.60
C LEU A 515 -2.23 -16.14 17.32
N LEU A 516 -1.02 -15.80 16.85
CA LEU A 516 -0.15 -14.73 17.39
C LEU A 516 0.43 -14.97 18.80
N SER A 517 0.29 -16.17 19.38
CA SER A 517 0.91 -16.52 20.67
C SER A 517 2.43 -16.28 20.68
N LYS A 518 2.95 -15.59 21.69
CA LYS A 518 4.38 -15.35 21.87
C LYS A 518 5.08 -16.54 22.54
N ARG A 519 5.50 -17.52 21.73
CA ARG A 519 6.11 -18.79 22.21
C ARG A 519 7.45 -18.63 22.96
N THR A 520 8.12 -17.48 22.86
CA THR A 520 9.42 -17.20 23.50
C THR A 520 9.35 -16.22 24.66
N GLU A 521 8.18 -15.63 24.92
CA GLU A 521 7.94 -14.66 26.00
C GLU A 521 6.81 -15.13 26.94
N GLY A 522 6.05 -16.16 26.55
CA GLY A 522 4.93 -16.71 27.29
C GLY A 522 5.06 -18.19 27.52
N TRP A 523 4.69 -18.66 28.71
CA TRP A 523 4.66 -20.08 29.05
C TRP A 523 3.44 -20.44 29.89
N PHE A 524 2.98 -21.69 29.74
CA PHE A 524 2.05 -22.25 30.71
C PHE A 524 2.84 -22.76 31.92
N TYR A 525 2.54 -22.23 33.10
CA TYR A 525 3.12 -22.71 34.35
C TYR A 525 2.16 -22.57 35.53
N PHE A 526 2.40 -23.35 36.57
CA PHE A 526 1.72 -23.20 37.86
C PHE A 526 2.64 -23.63 39.00
N HIS A 527 2.29 -23.21 40.22
CA HIS A 527 3.05 -23.52 41.42
C HIS A 527 2.34 -24.57 42.28
N PHE A 528 3.11 -25.43 42.91
CA PHE A 528 2.63 -26.48 43.81
C PHE A 528 3.62 -26.69 44.97
N GLY A 529 3.11 -27.01 46.17
CA GLY A 529 3.92 -27.07 47.39
C GLY A 529 4.31 -25.69 47.94
N GLY A 530 4.88 -25.69 49.15
CA GLY A 530 5.24 -24.50 49.91
C GLY A 530 4.07 -23.58 50.25
N LYS A 531 4.35 -22.42 50.84
CA LYS A 531 3.39 -21.33 51.02
C LYS A 531 3.27 -20.50 49.74
N ALA A 532 2.16 -19.78 49.60
CA ALA A 532 1.90 -18.98 48.41
C ALA A 532 2.93 -17.85 48.18
N THR A 533 3.55 -17.36 49.26
CA THR A 533 4.55 -16.29 49.29
C THR A 533 5.99 -16.77 49.13
N ASP A 534 6.23 -18.08 49.16
CA ASP A 534 7.58 -18.63 49.07
C ASP A 534 8.13 -18.43 47.66
N GLU A 535 9.43 -18.17 47.57
CA GLU A 535 10.13 -18.08 46.29
C GLU A 535 10.20 -19.47 45.62
N VAL A 536 10.35 -19.50 44.30
CA VAL A 536 10.45 -20.76 43.55
C VAL A 536 11.81 -21.40 43.81
N GLU A 537 11.81 -22.48 44.58
CA GLU A 537 13.03 -23.23 44.92
C GLU A 537 13.34 -24.32 43.89
N LYS A 538 12.31 -24.83 43.22
CA LYS A 538 12.43 -25.93 42.26
C LYS A 538 11.58 -25.68 41.01
N VAL A 539 12.14 -25.96 39.84
CA VAL A 539 11.42 -25.94 38.57
C VAL A 539 11.40 -27.34 37.96
N VAL A 540 10.23 -27.78 37.50
CA VAL A 540 10.05 -29.01 36.71
C VAL A 540 9.63 -28.61 35.30
N ILE A 541 10.50 -28.87 34.32
CA ILE A 541 10.26 -28.58 32.91
C ILE A 541 9.63 -29.81 32.26
N CYS A 542 8.45 -29.63 31.66
CA CYS A 542 7.71 -30.67 30.95
C CYS A 542 7.43 -30.23 29.52
N LYS A 543 7.16 -31.19 28.62
CA LYS A 543 6.88 -30.91 27.21
C LYS A 543 5.56 -30.18 26.97
N SER A 544 4.54 -30.46 27.78
CA SER A 544 3.19 -29.93 27.61
C SER A 544 2.53 -29.56 28.94
N ALA A 545 1.46 -28.76 28.86
CA ALA A 545 0.65 -28.40 30.03
C ALA A 545 0.04 -29.64 30.73
N ILE A 546 -0.38 -30.64 29.96
CA ILE A 546 -0.94 -31.90 30.51
C ILE A 546 0.15 -32.68 31.24
N ASP A 547 1.38 -32.74 30.70
CA ASP A 547 2.50 -33.40 31.37
C ASP A 547 2.95 -32.66 32.63
N ALA A 548 2.91 -31.32 32.61
CA ALA A 548 3.19 -30.50 33.79
C ALA A 548 2.21 -30.79 34.93
N ILE A 549 0.90 -30.85 34.62
CA ILE A 549 -0.14 -31.23 35.59
C ILE A 549 0.04 -32.69 36.04
N SER A 550 0.38 -33.59 35.11
CA SER A 550 0.56 -35.02 35.41
C SER A 550 1.77 -35.27 36.32
N CYS A 551 2.89 -34.61 36.07
CA CYS A 551 4.08 -34.65 36.93
C CYS A 551 3.78 -34.15 38.35
N ALA A 552 3.00 -33.07 38.46
CA ALA A 552 2.61 -32.53 39.76
C ALA A 552 1.70 -33.49 40.52
N ALA A 553 0.72 -34.12 39.84
CA ALA A 553 -0.15 -35.13 40.41
C ALA A 553 0.63 -36.37 40.90
N LEU A 554 1.57 -36.88 40.10
CA LEU A 554 2.46 -37.99 40.48
C LEU A 554 3.37 -37.64 41.65
N SER A 555 3.86 -36.39 41.71
CA SER A 555 4.69 -35.91 42.82
C SER A 555 3.91 -35.87 44.13
N LEU A 556 2.63 -35.45 44.09
CA LEU A 556 1.73 -35.53 45.23
C LEU A 556 1.44 -36.99 45.60
N ALA A 557 1.18 -37.86 44.63
CA ALA A 557 0.87 -39.26 44.89
C ALA A 557 2.05 -40.05 45.52
N ALA A 558 3.28 -39.63 45.24
CA ALA A 558 4.50 -40.19 45.83
C ALA A 558 4.81 -39.64 47.23
N SER A 559 4.14 -38.56 47.66
CA SER A 559 4.35 -37.92 48.97
C SER A 559 3.10 -38.05 49.84
N SER A 560 3.24 -38.53 51.09
CA SER A 560 2.10 -38.68 52.00
C SER A 560 1.50 -37.35 52.48
N SER A 561 2.12 -36.22 52.14
CA SER A 561 1.75 -34.86 52.53
C SER A 561 2.17 -33.86 51.45
N MET A 562 1.60 -32.65 51.49
CA MET A 562 1.97 -31.56 50.57
C MET A 562 3.49 -31.32 50.59
N PRO A 563 4.16 -31.16 49.43
CA PRO A 563 5.57 -30.83 49.40
C PRO A 563 5.86 -29.51 50.12
N GLU A 564 6.88 -29.49 50.99
CA GLU A 564 7.31 -28.28 51.69
C GLU A 564 7.97 -27.27 50.75
N THR A 565 8.59 -27.75 49.66
CA THR A 565 9.29 -26.93 48.68
C THR A 565 8.33 -26.33 47.64
N ARG A 566 8.49 -25.04 47.38
CA ARG A 566 7.73 -24.33 46.35
C ARG A 566 8.24 -24.73 44.97
N THR A 567 7.47 -25.56 44.28
CA THR A 567 7.82 -26.10 42.96
C THR A 567 6.99 -25.45 41.85
N MET A 568 7.65 -24.92 40.83
CA MET A 568 7.02 -24.48 39.58
C MET A 568 7.04 -25.62 38.56
N PHE A 569 5.88 -25.93 37.97
CA PHE A 569 5.78 -26.82 36.82
C PHE A 569 5.60 -25.98 35.57
N LEU A 570 6.53 -26.09 34.63
CA LEU A 570 6.67 -25.24 33.45
C LEU A 570 6.57 -26.07 32.17
N ALA A 571 5.65 -25.70 31.27
CA ALA A 571 5.54 -26.34 29.96
C ALA A 571 6.43 -25.62 28.93
N VAL A 572 7.36 -26.37 28.33
CA VAL A 572 8.27 -25.93 27.27
C VAL A 572 8.26 -26.98 26.17
N ASP A 573 7.78 -26.61 24.99
CA ASP A 573 7.58 -27.54 23.88
C ASP A 573 8.81 -27.69 22.97
N SER A 574 9.72 -26.72 23.00
CA SER A 574 10.88 -26.63 22.12
C SER A 574 12.06 -25.94 22.80
N LEU A 575 13.29 -26.35 22.46
CA LEU A 575 14.52 -25.68 22.87
C LEU A 575 14.54 -24.19 22.50
N LYS A 576 13.88 -23.80 21.39
CA LYS A 576 13.77 -22.40 20.95
C LYS A 576 12.99 -21.52 21.93
N SER A 577 12.09 -22.12 22.72
CA SER A 577 11.24 -21.44 23.70
C SER A 577 11.79 -21.52 25.13
N LEU A 578 12.95 -22.13 25.35
CA LEU A 578 13.47 -22.35 26.69
C LEU A 578 13.84 -21.00 27.36
N PRO A 579 13.22 -20.62 28.49
CA PRO A 579 13.47 -19.34 29.15
C PRO A 579 14.80 -19.36 29.91
N LEU A 580 15.91 -19.34 29.16
CA LEU A 580 17.25 -19.51 29.72
C LEU A 580 17.59 -18.47 30.79
N ASP A 581 17.20 -17.22 30.61
CA ASP A 581 17.57 -16.14 31.55
C ASP A 581 16.86 -16.28 32.90
N PHE A 582 15.61 -16.73 32.90
CA PHE A 582 14.91 -17.09 34.13
C PHE A 582 15.51 -18.36 34.78
N LEU A 583 15.81 -19.39 33.98
CA LEU A 583 16.22 -20.69 34.49
C LEU A 583 17.67 -20.73 35.02
N LYS A 584 18.57 -19.88 34.53
CA LYS A 584 19.97 -19.82 35.01
C LYS A 584 20.08 -19.56 36.51
N ASP A 585 19.16 -18.77 37.06
CA ASP A 585 19.15 -18.38 38.47
C ASP A 585 18.53 -19.46 39.39
N ILE A 586 17.88 -20.48 38.82
CA ILE A 586 17.24 -21.55 39.57
C ILE A 586 18.23 -22.69 39.83
N THR A 587 18.44 -23.01 41.10
CA THR A 587 19.42 -24.03 41.52
C THR A 587 18.92 -25.46 41.29
N ASN A 588 17.63 -25.74 41.48
CA ASN A 588 17.06 -27.08 41.37
C ASN A 588 16.09 -27.18 40.21
N ILE A 589 16.58 -27.67 39.07
CA ILE A 589 15.77 -27.83 37.85
C ILE A 589 15.68 -29.31 37.53
N THR A 590 14.47 -29.82 37.37
CA THR A 590 14.21 -31.18 36.87
C THR A 590 13.66 -31.09 35.46
N VAL A 591 14.31 -31.76 34.50
CA VAL A 591 13.79 -31.91 33.13
C VAL A 591 13.06 -33.24 33.06
N ALA A 592 11.73 -33.16 33.07
CA ALA A 592 10.82 -34.29 32.97
C ALA A 592 10.44 -34.49 31.51
N CYS A 593 11.27 -35.25 30.78
CA CYS A 593 11.08 -35.51 29.35
C CYS A 593 10.35 -36.83 29.09
N ASP A 594 9.74 -36.93 27.90
CA ASP A 594 9.14 -38.17 27.40
C ASP A 594 10.21 -39.26 27.24
N ASN A 595 9.80 -40.52 27.36
CA ASN A 595 10.67 -41.68 27.20
C ASN A 595 10.78 -42.12 25.72
N ASP A 596 11.07 -41.16 24.84
CA ASP A 596 11.34 -41.39 23.43
C ASP A 596 12.69 -40.76 23.02
N ASP A 597 13.13 -41.01 21.78
CA ASP A 597 14.41 -40.49 21.31
C ASP A 597 14.43 -38.95 21.29
N THR A 598 13.30 -38.32 20.95
CA THR A 598 13.17 -36.87 20.88
C THR A 598 13.28 -36.24 22.26
N GLY A 599 12.61 -36.80 23.26
CA GLY A 599 12.65 -36.39 24.66
C GLY A 599 14.04 -36.59 25.28
N ARG A 600 14.72 -37.70 24.95
CA ARG A 600 16.12 -37.94 25.34
C ARG A 600 17.06 -36.89 24.76
N SER A 601 16.99 -36.63 23.46
CA SER A 601 17.84 -35.62 22.81
C SER A 601 17.55 -34.20 23.34
N THR A 602 16.28 -33.87 23.57
CA THR A 602 15.90 -32.56 24.12
C THR A 602 16.43 -32.39 25.53
N ALA A 603 16.31 -33.41 26.38
CA ALA A 603 16.84 -33.35 27.75
C ALA A 603 18.36 -33.23 27.78
N GLN A 604 19.07 -33.90 26.88
CA GLN A 604 20.52 -33.74 26.74
C GLN A 604 20.89 -32.30 26.34
N ALA A 605 20.22 -31.72 25.35
CA ALA A 605 20.46 -30.34 24.93
C ALA A 605 20.15 -29.33 26.05
N ILE A 606 19.06 -29.52 26.80
CA ILE A 606 18.76 -28.69 27.98
C ILE A 606 19.85 -28.85 29.04
N LYS A 607 20.35 -30.06 29.28
CA LYS A 607 21.43 -30.34 30.25
C LYS A 607 22.76 -29.69 29.85
N GLU A 608 23.05 -29.59 28.55
CA GLU A 608 24.21 -28.87 28.03
C GLU A 608 24.08 -27.35 28.24
N LEU A 609 22.88 -26.79 28.04
CA LEU A 609 22.62 -25.36 28.25
C LEU A 609 22.49 -24.98 29.74
N LEU A 610 21.96 -25.88 30.56
CA LEU A 610 21.71 -25.69 31.99
C LEU A 610 22.30 -26.88 32.78
N PRO A 611 23.61 -26.87 33.08
CA PRO A 611 24.31 -27.99 33.71
C PRO A 611 23.79 -28.40 35.09
N GLN A 612 23.08 -27.52 35.80
CA GLN A 612 22.46 -27.79 37.10
C GLN A 612 21.20 -28.68 37.02
N THR A 613 20.68 -28.95 35.82
CA THR A 613 19.44 -29.71 35.63
C THR A 613 19.58 -31.20 35.98
N THR A 614 18.53 -31.83 36.50
CA THR A 614 18.44 -33.29 36.69
C THR A 614 17.41 -33.85 35.71
N VAL A 615 17.77 -34.84 34.90
CA VAL A 615 16.84 -35.45 33.95
C VAL A 615 16.05 -36.58 34.63
N LYS A 616 14.73 -36.59 34.43
CA LYS A 616 13.84 -37.69 34.84
C LYS A 616 13.01 -38.15 33.64
N GLN A 617 12.76 -39.45 33.60
CA GLN A 617 11.95 -40.10 32.57
C GLN A 617 10.84 -40.93 33.20
N PRO A 618 9.66 -40.98 32.56
CA PRO A 618 8.59 -41.86 32.98
C PRO A 618 8.90 -43.31 32.62
N LYS A 619 8.27 -44.26 33.31
CA LYS A 619 8.34 -45.69 32.92
C LYS A 619 7.57 -45.98 31.63
N THR A 620 6.60 -45.14 31.29
CA THR A 620 5.76 -45.19 30.08
C THR A 620 6.31 -44.26 29.00
N SER A 621 5.59 -44.05 27.90
CA SER A 621 5.98 -43.15 26.81
C SER A 621 6.07 -41.68 27.25
N ASP A 622 5.10 -41.20 28.02
CA ASP A 622 5.03 -39.83 28.54
C ASP A 622 4.47 -39.83 29.98
N TRP A 623 4.49 -38.65 30.62
CA TRP A 623 4.09 -38.48 32.01
C TRP A 623 2.57 -38.58 32.21
N ASN A 624 1.76 -38.21 31.22
CA ASN A 624 0.32 -38.42 31.29
C ASN A 624 -0.05 -39.90 31.29
N THR A 625 0.62 -40.70 30.47
CA THR A 625 0.47 -42.16 30.41
C THR A 625 0.92 -42.79 31.72
N GLU A 626 1.97 -42.29 32.36
CA GLU A 626 2.43 -42.80 33.66
C GLU A 626 1.38 -42.55 34.75
N LEU A 627 0.74 -41.38 34.75
CA LEU A 627 -0.35 -41.05 35.66
C LEU A 627 -1.56 -41.99 35.47
N LEU A 628 -1.95 -42.25 34.22
CA LEU A 628 -3.05 -43.17 33.91
C LEU A 628 -2.74 -44.59 34.40
N GLU A 629 -1.52 -45.07 34.19
CA GLU A 629 -1.05 -46.36 34.68
C GLU A 629 -1.02 -46.44 36.21
N TYR A 630 -0.57 -45.37 36.89
CA TYR A 630 -0.60 -45.26 38.34
C TYR A 630 -2.03 -45.43 38.89
N HIS A 631 -3.01 -44.72 38.32
CA HIS A 631 -4.41 -44.86 38.71
C HIS A 631 -4.97 -46.25 38.42
N ARG A 632 -4.60 -46.86 37.30
CA ARG A 632 -5.01 -48.22 36.95
C ARG A 632 -4.51 -49.24 37.98
N GLN A 633 -3.25 -49.14 38.39
CA GLN A 633 -2.65 -50.01 39.41
C GLN A 633 -3.30 -49.83 40.78
N GLY A 634 -3.56 -48.58 41.19
CA GLY A 634 -4.28 -48.28 42.43
C GLY A 634 -5.70 -48.87 42.48
N ARG A 635 -6.46 -48.75 41.38
CA ARG A 635 -7.81 -49.35 41.25
C ARG A 635 -7.78 -50.88 41.29
N MET A 636 -6.76 -51.52 40.69
CA MET A 636 -6.59 -52.97 40.74
C MET A 636 -6.26 -53.44 42.16
N GLY A 637 -5.35 -52.75 42.85
CA GLY A 637 -4.99 -53.05 44.24
C GLY A 637 -6.17 -52.91 45.21
N LEU A 638 -7.01 -51.89 45.05
CA LEU A 638 -8.24 -51.72 45.83
C LEU A 638 -9.25 -52.84 45.57
N LYS A 639 -9.48 -53.22 44.30
CA LYS A 639 -10.35 -54.36 43.95
C LYS A 639 -9.85 -55.68 44.49
N GLU A 640 -8.54 -55.90 44.53
CA GLU A 640 -7.94 -57.10 45.14
C GLU A 640 -8.03 -57.08 46.67
N ALA A 641 -7.87 -55.92 47.32
CA ALA A 641 -8.06 -55.74 48.75
C ALA A 641 -9.52 -55.96 49.17
N GLU A 642 -10.50 -55.47 48.40
CA GLU A 642 -11.93 -55.73 48.60
C GLU A 642 -12.27 -57.21 48.42
N LYS A 643 -11.73 -57.87 47.39
CA LYS A 643 -11.88 -59.32 47.21
C LYS A 643 -11.29 -60.12 48.37
N LYS A 644 -10.13 -59.71 48.91
CA LYS A 644 -9.52 -60.34 50.10
C LYS A 644 -10.35 -60.09 51.37
N LYS A 645 -10.90 -58.88 51.54
CA LYS A 645 -11.76 -58.51 52.68
C LYS A 645 -13.07 -59.30 52.66
N ASN A 646 -13.70 -59.48 51.49
CA ASN A 646 -14.95 -60.24 51.35
C ASN A 646 -14.72 -61.75 51.58
N ARG A 647 -13.59 -62.31 51.12
CA ARG A 647 -13.21 -63.71 51.45
C ARG A 647 -12.90 -63.96 52.92
N GLY A 648 -12.51 -62.92 53.67
CA GLY A 648 -12.29 -62.98 55.12
C GLY A 648 -13.57 -62.80 55.96
N LEU A 649 -14.67 -62.36 55.34
CA LEU A 649 -16.00 -62.27 55.97
C LEU A 649 -16.85 -63.53 55.70
N GLU A 650 -16.52 -64.32 54.67
CA GLU A 650 -17.14 -65.63 54.36
C GLU A 650 -16.53 -66.82 55.13
N ARG A 651 -15.43 -66.61 55.85
CA ARG A 651 -14.83 -67.56 56.80
C ARG A 651 -15.14 -67.14 58.22
#